data_AF-A0A091D881-F1
#
_entry.id   AF-A0A091D881-F1
#
_cell.length_a   1.000
_cell.length_b   1.000
_cell.length_c   1.000
_cell.angle_alpha   90.00
_cell.angle_beta   90.00
_cell.angle_gamma   90.00
#
_symmetry.space_group_name_H-M   'P 1'
#
loop_
_entity.id
_entity.type
_entity.pdbx_description
1 polymer ?
#
loop_
_entity_poly.entity_id
_entity_poly.type
_entity_poly.pdbx_seq_one_letter_code
_entity_poly.pdbx_strand_id
1 'polypeptide(L)'
;AFNSGQTRPAAFRVAQLEGLGRFLQEKKQLLHNALVEDLQKSPLESDLSELILCQNEVDLAVKNLQAWMKDEPASTNLLTKLDCAFTLKEPFGLVLIISPWNYPVNLTLVPLVGAIAAGNCVILKPSEKSKGTEKVLAEVLPQYLDQVRVPCPFNTRHPYTPAPAGQDIPVPWTCLLSYLYILQSCFAVVVGGSQETQKLLEHKFDYIFFTGSPHVGKIVMTAAAKHLTPITLELGGKNPCYVDDNCDPQTVANRLAWFRYFNTGQTCVAPDYVLCSPDMQERLLPALQNAITHMQERLLPALQNAITRFYGDDPQNSPNLGRVINQKHFKRLQELLNCGRVAIGGQSDESNLYIALDLLSSDLNSGGPECGLSPHMLFLKGRTWTPDPQILGAGVLGAPTVLVDVQETDKVMQEEIFGPILPLMTVKSLDEAINFINHREKPLALYAFSNNSQVVNQVLDQTSSGNFRGNDGFLYATLLSLPFGGVGKSGMGRYHGKFSFDTFSNHRACLISPSGLEKLNEIRYPPYSSQAQKLLRWYIAEASHTSGQTATLPSLDSSGPGELTDPTLGTKPCICAREPLRRVVVTGGTHGNEMSGVYLARHWLRTPADLQRPSFSTVPVLANPAATALCRRYIGRDLNRTFTNTFLTSRATPDEPYEVTRARELNQLLGPKNSSQAFDFLLDLHNTTANMGTCFISNATDIFAMHLCHHLQLKNPELPTRVLVYRLPKEETYSLDSVTKHGMSLELGPQPQGVLRADLFSRMRSLVSSSLDFIELFNQGAAFPAFEMEVYRYLGCEDFPHTEDGDLAGMVHPQLQDRDFEPLQPGAPIFQMFSGEDMLYKGDSTMYPLFINEAAYYEKNIAFIRSEKLMISVPALPGLTPTPTPLT
;
A
#
# COMPACT_ATOMS: atom_id res chain seq x y z
N ALA A 1 0.06 -9.85 -32.62
CA ALA A 1 -0.04 -11.29 -32.34
C ALA A 1 -1.04 -11.64 -31.25
N PHE A 2 -1.08 -10.95 -30.10
CA PHE A 2 -1.95 -11.31 -28.97
C PHE A 2 -3.39 -11.73 -29.37
N ASN A 3 -4.06 -10.93 -30.20
CA ASN A 3 -5.43 -11.21 -30.67
C ASN A 3 -5.59 -12.49 -31.49
N SER A 4 -4.52 -13.06 -32.07
CA SER A 4 -4.58 -14.38 -32.72
C SER A 4 -4.74 -15.53 -31.73
N GLY A 5 -4.55 -15.27 -30.43
CA GLY A 5 -4.62 -16.27 -29.37
C GLY A 5 -3.37 -17.15 -29.27
N GLN A 6 -2.31 -16.84 -30.02
CA GLN A 6 -1.06 -17.64 -30.06
C GLN A 6 -0.42 -17.84 -28.68
N THR A 7 -0.54 -16.86 -27.78
CA THR A 7 0.06 -16.90 -26.44
C THR A 7 -0.79 -17.65 -25.40
N ARG A 8 -2.04 -18.04 -25.75
CA ARG A 8 -2.96 -18.69 -24.81
C ARG A 8 -2.51 -20.08 -24.36
N PRO A 9 -2.06 -21.00 -25.25
CA PRO A 9 -1.72 -22.36 -24.87
C PRO A 9 -0.49 -22.42 -23.95
N ALA A 10 -0.56 -23.24 -22.89
CA ALA A 10 0.56 -23.46 -21.98
C ALA A 10 1.83 -23.95 -22.70
N ALA A 11 1.68 -24.82 -23.72
CA ALA A 11 2.80 -25.33 -24.51
C ALA A 11 3.59 -24.22 -25.23
N PHE A 12 2.89 -23.20 -25.74
CA PHE A 12 3.56 -22.05 -26.35
C PHE A 12 4.37 -21.29 -25.30
N ARG A 13 3.77 -20.99 -24.14
CA ARG A 13 4.43 -20.27 -23.04
C ARG A 13 5.67 -21.01 -22.52
N VAL A 14 5.57 -22.33 -22.31
CA VAL A 14 6.72 -23.18 -21.93
C VAL A 14 7.84 -23.07 -22.97
N ALA A 15 7.53 -23.20 -24.26
CA ALA A 15 8.54 -23.10 -25.32
C ALA A 15 9.25 -21.73 -25.33
N GLN A 16 8.54 -20.63 -25.02
CA GLN A 16 9.15 -19.31 -24.89
C GLN A 16 10.07 -19.20 -23.66
N LEU A 17 9.63 -19.72 -22.51
CA LEU A 17 10.42 -19.76 -21.28
C LEU A 17 11.69 -20.61 -21.44
N GLU A 18 11.59 -21.79 -22.05
CA GLU A 18 12.73 -22.64 -22.39
C GLU A 18 13.67 -21.96 -23.40
N GLY A 19 13.11 -21.21 -24.36
CA GLY A 19 13.88 -20.36 -25.27
C GLY A 19 14.71 -19.32 -24.51
N LEU A 20 14.11 -18.66 -23.52
CA LEU A 20 14.81 -17.69 -22.67
C LEU A 20 15.89 -18.37 -21.80
N GLY A 21 15.63 -19.56 -21.27
CA GLY A 21 16.64 -20.37 -20.56
C GLY A 21 17.83 -20.73 -21.47
N ARG A 22 17.56 -21.15 -22.70
CA ARG A 22 18.63 -21.39 -23.70
C ARG A 22 19.41 -20.14 -24.04
N PHE A 23 18.76 -18.98 -24.18
CA PHE A 23 19.44 -17.71 -24.38
C PHE A 23 20.44 -17.42 -23.25
N LEU A 24 20.02 -17.55 -21.99
CA LEU A 24 20.89 -17.33 -20.82
C LEU A 24 22.09 -18.27 -20.80
N GLN A 25 21.90 -19.54 -21.16
CA GLN A 25 22.95 -20.55 -21.15
C GLN A 25 23.91 -20.43 -22.35
N GLU A 26 23.38 -20.39 -23.57
CA GLU A 26 24.16 -20.37 -24.81
C GLU A 26 24.87 -19.03 -25.04
N LYS A 27 24.30 -17.93 -24.56
CA LYS A 27 24.86 -16.57 -24.71
C LYS A 27 25.45 -16.03 -23.41
N LYS A 28 25.69 -16.89 -22.41
CA LYS A 28 26.32 -16.53 -21.14
C LYS A 28 27.58 -15.68 -21.30
N GLN A 29 28.52 -16.11 -22.16
CA GLN A 29 29.76 -15.35 -22.37
C GLN A 29 29.52 -13.98 -23.00
N LEU A 30 28.56 -13.88 -23.92
CA LEU A 30 28.20 -12.61 -24.55
C LEU A 30 27.57 -11.65 -23.54
N LEU A 31 26.69 -12.17 -22.67
CA LEU A 31 26.09 -11.41 -21.58
C LEU A 31 27.13 -10.95 -20.56
N HIS A 32 28.10 -11.80 -20.19
CA HIS A 32 29.24 -11.39 -19.37
C HIS A 32 30.03 -10.27 -20.02
N ASN A 33 30.36 -10.38 -21.30
CA ASN A 33 31.11 -9.33 -22.01
C ASN A 33 30.34 -8.00 -22.01
N ALA A 34 29.03 -8.03 -22.24
CA ALA A 34 28.18 -6.85 -22.18
C ALA A 34 28.13 -6.22 -20.78
N LEU A 35 28.00 -7.03 -19.72
CA LEU A 35 28.02 -6.56 -18.33
C LEU A 35 29.40 -6.03 -17.91
N VAL A 36 30.47 -6.60 -18.45
CA VAL A 36 31.83 -6.06 -18.30
C VAL A 36 31.95 -4.72 -19.02
N GLU A 37 31.41 -4.57 -20.22
CA GLU A 37 31.44 -3.29 -20.95
C GLU A 37 30.64 -2.20 -20.22
N ASP A 38 29.43 -2.52 -19.75
CA ASP A 38 28.49 -1.54 -19.19
C ASP A 38 28.81 -1.17 -17.73
N LEU A 39 29.20 -2.15 -16.91
CA LEU A 39 29.32 -2.03 -15.46
C LEU A 39 30.62 -2.60 -14.91
N GLN A 40 31.43 -3.24 -15.76
CA GLN A 40 32.71 -3.85 -15.40
C GLN A 40 32.59 -4.87 -14.27
N LYS A 41 31.45 -5.58 -14.26
CA LYS A 41 31.18 -6.69 -13.36
C LYS A 41 32.05 -7.88 -13.70
N SER A 42 32.63 -8.51 -12.69
CA SER A 42 33.31 -9.79 -12.90
C SER A 42 32.32 -10.88 -13.35
N PRO A 43 32.77 -11.97 -13.99
CA PRO A 43 31.89 -13.08 -14.34
C PRO A 43 31.13 -13.66 -13.14
N LEU A 44 31.81 -13.79 -11.99
CA LEU A 44 31.19 -14.29 -10.76
C LEU A 44 30.10 -13.33 -10.25
N GLU A 45 30.37 -12.03 -10.22
CA GLU A 45 29.39 -11.03 -9.80
C GLU A 45 28.19 -10.95 -10.75
N SER A 46 28.44 -11.06 -12.06
CA SER A 46 27.40 -11.13 -13.10
C SER A 46 26.51 -12.36 -12.92
N ASP A 47 27.10 -13.52 -12.62
CA ASP A 47 26.37 -14.76 -12.35
C ASP A 47 25.49 -14.64 -11.11
N LEU A 48 26.07 -14.21 -9.99
CA LEU A 48 25.38 -14.14 -8.70
C LEU A 48 24.27 -13.08 -8.68
N SER A 49 24.42 -11.99 -9.40
CA SER A 49 23.47 -10.87 -9.35
C SER A 49 22.49 -10.80 -10.50
N GLU A 50 22.74 -11.50 -11.61
CA GLU A 50 21.89 -11.40 -12.80
C GLU A 50 21.55 -12.75 -13.43
N LEU A 51 22.55 -13.50 -13.89
CA LEU A 51 22.28 -14.65 -14.78
C LEU A 51 21.64 -15.83 -14.04
N ILE A 52 22.16 -16.20 -12.86
CA ILE A 52 21.62 -17.31 -12.08
C ILE A 52 20.21 -16.99 -11.58
N LEU A 53 19.95 -15.73 -11.20
CA LEU A 53 18.63 -15.31 -10.73
C LEU A 53 17.59 -15.38 -11.86
N CYS A 54 17.94 -14.93 -13.06
CA CYS A 54 17.08 -15.08 -14.23
C CYS A 54 16.80 -16.54 -14.57
N GLN A 55 17.83 -17.39 -14.54
CA GLN A 55 17.67 -18.82 -14.81
C GLN A 55 16.75 -19.49 -13.79
N ASN A 56 16.91 -19.18 -12.50
CA ASN A 56 16.03 -19.71 -11.45
C ASN A 56 14.57 -19.29 -11.64
N GLU A 57 14.32 -18.05 -12.08
CA GLU A 57 12.97 -17.56 -12.38
C GLU A 57 12.35 -18.33 -13.56
N VAL A 58 13.13 -18.56 -14.63
CA VAL A 58 12.72 -19.39 -15.78
C VAL A 58 12.37 -20.81 -15.33
N ASP A 59 13.26 -21.46 -14.60
CA ASP A 59 13.10 -22.86 -14.16
C ASP A 59 11.87 -23.01 -13.26
N LEU A 60 11.66 -22.05 -12.34
CA LEU A 60 10.49 -22.02 -11.46
C LEU A 60 9.20 -21.86 -12.27
N ALA A 61 9.19 -20.94 -13.25
CA ALA A 61 8.03 -20.70 -14.10
C ALA A 61 7.69 -21.92 -14.95
N VAL A 62 8.67 -22.52 -15.63
CA VAL A 62 8.47 -23.75 -16.44
C VAL A 62 7.90 -24.88 -15.57
N LYS A 63 8.50 -25.10 -14.39
CA LYS A 63 8.09 -26.16 -13.48
C LYS A 63 6.66 -26.01 -12.98
N ASN A 64 6.21 -24.79 -12.71
CA ASN A 64 4.93 -24.54 -12.03
C ASN A 64 3.84 -23.93 -12.91
N LEU A 65 4.11 -23.59 -14.18
CA LEU A 65 3.17 -22.89 -15.05
C LEU A 65 1.79 -23.56 -15.10
N GLN A 66 1.75 -24.88 -15.26
CA GLN A 66 0.50 -25.64 -15.29
C GLN A 66 -0.31 -25.50 -13.99
N ALA A 67 0.37 -25.45 -12.84
CA ALA A 67 -0.29 -25.23 -11.56
C ALA A 67 -0.77 -23.78 -11.42
N TRP A 68 0.02 -22.80 -11.90
CA TRP A 68 -0.32 -21.38 -11.82
C TRP A 68 -1.52 -21.00 -12.68
N MET A 69 -1.68 -21.65 -13.83
CA MET A 69 -2.79 -21.47 -14.78
C MET A 69 -4.11 -22.13 -14.36
N LYS A 70 -4.12 -22.96 -13.31
CA LYS A 70 -5.37 -23.57 -12.83
C LYS A 70 -6.29 -22.52 -12.23
N ASP A 71 -7.59 -22.74 -12.40
CA ASP A 71 -8.62 -21.99 -11.71
C ASP A 71 -8.45 -22.11 -10.20
N GLU A 72 -8.56 -20.99 -9.49
CA GLU A 72 -8.46 -20.94 -8.03
C GLU A 72 -9.88 -20.98 -7.43
N PRO A 73 -10.29 -22.07 -6.76
CA PRO A 73 -11.64 -22.18 -6.19
C PRO A 73 -11.90 -21.08 -5.16
N ALA A 74 -13.09 -20.51 -5.18
CA ALA A 74 -13.54 -19.51 -4.22
C ALA A 74 -14.57 -20.10 -3.25
N SER A 75 -14.56 -19.64 -2.00
CA SER A 75 -15.56 -20.05 -1.01
C SER A 75 -16.94 -19.51 -1.39
N THR A 76 -17.96 -20.39 -1.42
CA THR A 76 -19.35 -20.01 -1.62
C THR A 76 -20.04 -19.68 -0.29
N ASN A 77 -21.14 -18.95 -0.37
CA ASN A 77 -22.00 -18.70 0.79
C ASN A 77 -23.32 -19.46 0.63
N LEU A 78 -24.24 -19.32 1.57
CA LEU A 78 -25.48 -20.09 1.58
C LEU A 78 -26.36 -19.86 0.33
N LEU A 79 -26.31 -18.67 -0.26
CA LEU A 79 -27.06 -18.34 -1.50
C LEU A 79 -26.39 -18.91 -2.75
N THR A 80 -25.07 -19.07 -2.73
CA THR A 80 -24.29 -19.55 -3.87
C THR A 80 -23.75 -20.97 -3.65
N LYS A 81 -24.27 -21.69 -2.67
CA LYS A 81 -23.74 -22.99 -2.23
C LYS A 81 -23.77 -24.07 -3.30
N LEU A 82 -24.72 -23.96 -4.24
CA LEU A 82 -24.87 -24.86 -5.38
C LEU A 82 -24.17 -24.35 -6.64
N ASP A 83 -23.62 -23.13 -6.61
CA ASP A 83 -22.87 -22.55 -7.71
C ASP A 83 -21.42 -23.02 -7.68
N CYS A 84 -20.78 -23.01 -8.85
CA CYS A 84 -19.33 -23.17 -8.96
C CYS A 84 -18.67 -21.78 -8.95
N ALA A 85 -17.96 -21.45 -7.87
CA ALA A 85 -17.24 -20.19 -7.72
C ALA A 85 -15.73 -20.40 -7.83
N PHE A 86 -15.07 -19.66 -8.70
CA PHE A 86 -13.62 -19.72 -8.90
C PHE A 86 -13.07 -18.44 -9.52
N THR A 87 -11.75 -18.26 -9.45
CA THR A 87 -11.02 -17.19 -10.12
C THR A 87 -10.25 -17.76 -11.30
N LEU A 88 -10.55 -17.25 -12.50
CA LEU A 88 -9.85 -17.55 -13.74
C LEU A 88 -8.76 -16.50 -13.97
N LYS A 89 -7.57 -16.93 -14.39
CA LYS A 89 -6.44 -16.02 -14.67
C LYS A 89 -6.22 -15.89 -16.16
N GLU A 90 -6.40 -14.68 -16.67
CA GLU A 90 -6.28 -14.37 -18.10
C GLU A 90 -5.18 -13.33 -18.35
N PRO A 91 -4.41 -13.43 -19.45
CA PRO A 91 -3.42 -12.42 -19.79
C PRO A 91 -4.08 -11.06 -20.04
N PHE A 92 -3.41 -9.98 -19.66
CA PHE A 92 -3.85 -8.62 -19.98
C PHE A 92 -3.84 -8.33 -21.48
N GLY A 93 -2.75 -8.67 -22.17
CA GLY A 93 -2.58 -8.34 -23.59
C GLY A 93 -1.15 -7.98 -23.95
N LEU A 94 -0.94 -6.71 -24.29
CA LEU A 94 0.36 -6.13 -24.60
C LEU A 94 0.96 -5.45 -23.37
N VAL A 95 2.08 -5.99 -22.89
CA VAL A 95 2.84 -5.49 -21.74
C VAL A 95 4.05 -4.69 -22.22
N LEU A 96 4.29 -3.53 -21.61
CA LEU A 96 5.54 -2.78 -21.76
C LEU A 96 6.42 -2.98 -20.52
N ILE A 97 7.68 -3.36 -20.70
CA ILE A 97 8.67 -3.45 -19.62
C ILE A 97 9.78 -2.43 -19.90
N ILE A 98 9.93 -1.44 -19.03
CA ILE A 98 11.00 -0.43 -19.08
C ILE A 98 11.98 -0.73 -17.95
N SER A 99 13.22 -1.10 -18.31
CA SER A 99 14.23 -1.54 -17.34
C SER A 99 15.34 -0.50 -17.11
N PRO A 100 16.01 -0.53 -15.94
CA PRO A 100 17.09 0.39 -15.60
C PRO A 100 18.44 -0.23 -15.99
N TRP A 101 19.52 0.50 -15.71
CA TRP A 101 20.87 0.18 -16.19
C TRP A 101 21.75 -0.57 -15.20
N ASN A 102 21.39 -0.66 -13.92
CA ASN A 102 22.29 -1.13 -12.85
C ASN A 102 22.36 -2.66 -12.71
N TYR A 103 21.30 -3.37 -13.12
CA TYR A 103 21.27 -4.81 -13.33
C TYR A 103 20.49 -5.09 -14.63
N PRO A 104 21.06 -4.72 -15.79
CA PRO A 104 20.32 -4.55 -17.03
C PRO A 104 19.81 -5.87 -17.62
N VAL A 105 20.41 -7.01 -17.27
CA VAL A 105 19.88 -8.33 -17.63
C VAL A 105 18.77 -8.72 -16.67
N ASN A 106 19.05 -8.69 -15.36
CA ASN A 106 18.09 -9.13 -14.33
C ASN A 106 16.76 -8.37 -14.38
N LEU A 107 16.84 -7.04 -14.34
CA LEU A 107 15.68 -6.16 -14.25
C LEU A 107 14.92 -6.04 -15.57
N THR A 108 15.43 -6.64 -16.65
CA THR A 108 14.69 -6.83 -17.91
C THR A 108 14.04 -8.22 -17.98
N LEU A 109 14.81 -9.26 -17.67
CA LEU A 109 14.38 -10.63 -17.95
C LEU A 109 13.49 -11.25 -16.88
N VAL A 110 13.67 -10.92 -15.60
CA VAL A 110 12.78 -11.42 -14.53
C VAL A 110 11.32 -10.99 -14.74
N PRO A 111 10.98 -9.71 -14.99
CA PRO A 111 9.61 -9.33 -15.30
C PRO A 111 9.13 -9.93 -16.65
N LEU A 112 10.02 -10.11 -17.63
CA LEU A 112 9.68 -10.78 -18.89
C LEU A 112 9.23 -12.23 -18.67
N VAL A 113 9.90 -12.98 -17.79
CA VAL A 113 9.50 -14.37 -17.44
C VAL A 113 8.06 -14.39 -16.94
N GLY A 114 7.72 -13.49 -16.02
CA GLY A 114 6.35 -13.35 -15.52
C GLY A 114 5.33 -13.05 -16.61
N ALA A 115 5.63 -12.07 -17.48
CA ALA A 115 4.73 -11.66 -18.55
C ALA A 115 4.50 -12.77 -19.59
N ILE A 116 5.55 -13.53 -19.94
CA ILE A 116 5.45 -14.72 -20.80
C ILE A 116 4.62 -15.81 -20.12
N ALA A 117 4.90 -16.11 -18.85
CA ALA A 117 4.17 -17.11 -18.09
C ALA A 117 2.67 -16.78 -18.01
N ALA A 118 2.32 -15.52 -17.80
CA ALA A 118 0.94 -15.03 -17.80
C ALA A 118 0.27 -15.06 -19.19
N GLY A 119 1.05 -15.16 -20.27
CA GLY A 119 0.55 -15.32 -21.65
C GLY A 119 0.39 -14.01 -22.42
N ASN A 120 1.16 -13.00 -22.06
CA ASN A 120 1.13 -11.68 -22.70
C ASN A 120 2.08 -11.60 -23.90
N CYS A 121 1.81 -10.65 -24.80
CA CYS A 121 2.83 -10.12 -25.71
C CYS A 121 3.63 -9.03 -24.97
N VAL A 122 4.91 -8.86 -25.29
CA VAL A 122 5.79 -7.95 -24.54
C VAL A 122 6.61 -7.07 -25.46
N ILE A 123 6.66 -5.77 -25.14
CA ILE A 123 7.66 -4.84 -25.63
C ILE A 123 8.66 -4.55 -24.51
N LEU A 124 9.93 -4.81 -24.78
CA LEU A 124 11.04 -4.47 -23.88
C LEU A 124 11.63 -3.13 -24.29
N LYS A 125 11.85 -2.26 -23.30
CA LYS A 125 12.59 -1.01 -23.44
C LYS A 125 13.77 -1.05 -22.45
N PRO A 126 14.94 -1.58 -22.87
CA PRO A 126 16.15 -1.54 -22.07
C PRO A 126 16.67 -0.10 -21.86
N SER A 127 17.55 0.10 -20.88
CA SER A 127 18.18 1.41 -20.65
C SER A 127 19.30 1.69 -21.65
N GLU A 128 19.27 2.87 -22.24
CA GLU A 128 20.28 3.39 -23.17
C GLU A 128 21.65 3.64 -22.52
N LYS A 129 21.73 3.54 -21.18
CA LYS A 129 22.97 3.69 -20.41
C LYS A 129 23.79 2.41 -20.36
N SER A 130 23.17 1.25 -20.55
CA SER A 130 23.80 -0.07 -20.59
C SER A 130 23.76 -0.59 -22.03
N LYS A 131 24.57 0.03 -22.89
CA LYS A 131 24.51 -0.15 -24.36
C LYS A 131 24.93 -1.54 -24.80
N GLY A 132 25.93 -2.13 -24.15
CA GLY A 132 26.37 -3.50 -24.44
C GLY A 132 25.22 -4.47 -24.24
N THR A 133 24.53 -4.36 -23.11
CA THR A 133 23.38 -5.20 -22.77
C THR A 133 22.18 -4.89 -23.66
N GLU A 134 21.84 -3.61 -23.88
CA GLU A 134 20.77 -3.19 -24.80
C GLU A 134 20.94 -3.81 -26.18
N LYS A 135 22.18 -3.79 -26.72
CA LYS A 135 22.50 -4.39 -28.02
C LYS A 135 22.27 -5.90 -28.03
N VAL A 136 22.76 -6.62 -27.01
CA VAL A 136 22.57 -8.08 -26.93
C VAL A 136 21.08 -8.43 -26.84
N LEU A 137 20.31 -7.68 -26.05
CA LEU A 137 18.87 -7.85 -25.95
C LEU A 137 18.16 -7.52 -27.25
N ALA A 138 18.57 -6.49 -27.99
CA ALA A 138 17.92 -6.12 -29.25
C ALA A 138 18.26 -7.05 -30.42
N GLU A 139 19.51 -7.52 -30.52
CA GLU A 139 20.00 -8.26 -31.69
C GLU A 139 19.96 -9.79 -31.51
N VAL A 140 20.11 -10.29 -30.27
CA VAL A 140 20.32 -11.71 -30.01
C VAL A 140 19.14 -12.37 -29.32
N LEU A 141 18.55 -11.75 -28.28
CA LEU A 141 17.39 -12.32 -27.58
C LEU A 141 16.24 -12.69 -28.52
N PRO A 142 15.87 -11.88 -29.53
CA PRO A 142 14.85 -12.25 -30.48
C PRO A 142 15.06 -13.65 -31.04
N GLN A 143 16.28 -14.03 -31.43
CA GLN A 143 16.57 -15.33 -32.05
C GLN A 143 16.09 -16.56 -31.25
N TYR A 144 15.85 -16.39 -29.94
CA TYR A 144 15.37 -17.42 -29.02
C TYR A 144 13.86 -17.38 -28.76
N LEU A 145 13.19 -16.26 -29.02
CA LEU A 145 11.77 -16.06 -28.83
C LEU A 145 11.00 -16.19 -30.17
N ASP A 146 9.76 -16.64 -30.09
CA ASP A 146 8.82 -16.84 -31.21
C ASP A 146 9.30 -17.76 -32.36
N GLN A 147 9.85 -18.94 -32.03
CA GLN A 147 10.28 -20.00 -32.97
C GLN A 147 9.24 -21.14 -33.21
N VAL A 148 7.96 -20.97 -32.82
CA VAL A 148 6.95 -22.05 -32.92
C VAL A 148 5.95 -21.82 -34.06
N ARG A 149 6.05 -22.61 -35.15
CA ARG A 149 4.93 -22.83 -36.10
C ARG A 149 3.94 -23.81 -35.47
N VAL A 150 2.81 -23.32 -34.95
CA VAL A 150 1.72 -24.19 -34.48
C VAL A 150 1.02 -24.80 -35.71
N PRO A 151 0.86 -26.13 -35.82
CA PRO A 151 0.12 -26.73 -36.93
C PRO A 151 -1.36 -26.33 -36.85
N CYS A 152 -1.91 -25.80 -37.95
CA CYS A 152 -3.34 -25.54 -38.07
C CYS A 152 -4.14 -26.85 -37.96
N PRO A 153 -5.20 -26.95 -37.14
CA PRO A 153 -5.98 -28.17 -36.99
C PRO A 153 -6.94 -28.46 -38.15
N PHE A 154 -6.97 -27.66 -39.23
CA PHE A 154 -7.78 -27.96 -40.42
C PHE A 154 -6.92 -28.57 -41.53
N ASN A 155 -6.72 -29.88 -41.40
CA ASN A 155 -6.35 -30.73 -42.52
C ASN A 155 -7.63 -31.20 -43.22
N THR A 156 -8.06 -30.51 -44.28
CA THR A 156 -8.91 -31.11 -45.31
C THR A 156 -8.23 -30.97 -46.66
N ARG A 157 -7.66 -32.11 -47.07
CA ARG A 157 -7.27 -32.53 -48.41
C ARG A 157 -7.96 -31.74 -49.54
N HIS A 158 -7.15 -31.14 -50.42
CA HIS A 158 -7.43 -31.13 -51.85
C HIS A 158 -6.10 -31.34 -52.60
N PRO A 159 -5.98 -32.39 -53.45
CA PRO A 159 -4.84 -32.52 -54.34
C PRO A 159 -5.12 -31.71 -55.60
N TYR A 160 -4.31 -30.69 -55.88
CA TYR A 160 -4.22 -30.17 -57.24
C TYR A 160 -2.89 -30.62 -57.84
N THR A 161 -3.02 -31.45 -58.85
CA THR A 161 -1.99 -31.88 -59.80
C THR A 161 -1.43 -30.66 -60.56
N PRO A 162 -0.12 -30.62 -60.88
CA PRO A 162 0.46 -29.52 -61.64
C PRO A 162 0.06 -29.63 -63.13
N ALA A 163 -0.38 -28.51 -63.70
CA ALA A 163 -0.59 -28.36 -65.14
C ALA A 163 0.76 -28.14 -65.87
N PRO A 164 0.84 -28.42 -67.19
CA PRO A 164 2.10 -28.44 -67.93
C PRO A 164 2.63 -27.03 -68.24
N ALA A 165 3.96 -26.93 -68.37
CA ALA A 165 4.69 -25.70 -68.62
C ALA A 165 4.23 -24.96 -69.88
N GLY A 166 3.96 -23.65 -69.77
CA GLY A 166 3.80 -22.78 -70.94
C GLY A 166 2.83 -21.60 -70.84
N GLN A 167 2.37 -21.16 -69.67
CA GLN A 167 1.56 -19.93 -69.54
C GLN A 167 2.04 -19.07 -68.37
N ASP A 168 2.54 -17.88 -68.69
CA ASP A 168 2.79 -16.79 -67.74
C ASP A 168 1.45 -16.27 -67.20
N ILE A 169 1.08 -16.76 -66.01
CA ILE A 169 0.02 -16.16 -65.20
C ILE A 169 0.71 -15.27 -64.16
N PRO A 170 0.35 -13.98 -64.04
CA PRO A 170 0.94 -13.10 -63.04
C PRO A 170 0.51 -13.58 -61.65
N VAL A 171 1.43 -14.21 -60.93
CA VAL A 171 1.26 -14.53 -59.52
C VAL A 171 1.12 -13.19 -58.78
N PRO A 172 0.03 -12.93 -58.04
CA PRO A 172 -0.12 -11.66 -57.34
C PRO A 172 1.03 -11.48 -56.35
N TRP A 173 1.54 -10.24 -56.27
CA TRP A 173 2.61 -9.79 -55.37
C TRP A 173 2.38 -10.12 -53.88
N THR A 174 1.20 -10.62 -53.50
CA THR A 174 0.86 -11.06 -52.15
C THR A 174 1.53 -12.37 -51.72
N CYS A 175 2.04 -13.20 -52.64
CA CYS A 175 2.70 -14.47 -52.30
C CYS A 175 4.22 -14.39 -52.06
N LEU A 176 4.87 -13.28 -52.42
CA LEU A 176 6.32 -13.07 -52.20
C LEU A 176 6.66 -12.39 -50.87
N LEU A 177 5.65 -11.92 -50.12
CA LEU A 177 5.82 -11.35 -48.77
C LEU A 177 5.91 -12.41 -47.66
N SER A 178 5.76 -13.70 -47.99
CA SER A 178 5.75 -14.79 -47.01
C SER A 178 7.15 -15.25 -46.56
N TYR A 179 8.23 -14.63 -47.03
CA TYR A 179 9.59 -15.14 -46.80
C TYR A 179 10.63 -14.18 -46.21
N LEU A 180 10.33 -12.89 -45.95
CA LEU A 180 11.38 -11.92 -45.58
C LEU A 180 10.99 -10.80 -44.60
N TYR A 181 10.03 -11.02 -43.69
CA TYR A 181 9.87 -10.20 -42.47
C TYR A 181 9.54 -11.11 -41.28
N ILE A 182 10.56 -11.63 -40.59
CA ILE A 182 10.38 -12.17 -39.24
C ILE A 182 10.35 -10.96 -38.30
N LEU A 183 9.25 -10.20 -38.33
CA LEU A 183 8.84 -9.44 -37.15
C LEU A 183 8.34 -10.49 -36.16
N GLN A 184 9.08 -10.67 -35.07
CA GLN A 184 8.60 -11.48 -33.97
C GLN A 184 7.32 -10.87 -33.44
N SER A 185 6.28 -11.67 -33.52
CA SER A 185 4.93 -11.13 -33.50
C SER A 185 4.46 -10.87 -32.06
N CYS A 186 5.01 -11.61 -31.08
CA CYS A 186 4.65 -11.52 -29.67
C CYS A 186 5.67 -10.78 -28.80
N PHE A 187 6.94 -10.72 -29.19
CA PHE A 187 8.02 -10.13 -28.38
C PHE A 187 8.85 -9.18 -29.23
N ALA A 188 9.04 -7.96 -28.75
CA ALA A 188 9.83 -6.94 -29.43
C ALA A 188 10.73 -6.18 -28.46
N VAL A 189 11.83 -5.66 -28.96
CA VAL A 189 12.76 -4.79 -28.21
C VAL A 189 12.79 -3.43 -28.90
N VAL A 190 12.55 -2.37 -28.14
CA VAL A 190 12.61 -0.99 -28.60
C VAL A 190 13.78 -0.31 -27.90
N VAL A 191 14.80 0.03 -28.68
CA VAL A 191 15.98 0.76 -28.22
C VAL A 191 15.73 2.26 -28.33
N GLY A 192 16.35 3.04 -27.44
CA GLY A 192 16.24 4.51 -27.47
C GLY A 192 16.31 5.17 -26.11
N GLY A 193 16.40 6.50 -26.09
CA GLY A 193 16.50 7.28 -24.88
C GLY A 193 15.15 7.77 -24.37
N SER A 194 15.18 8.88 -23.63
CA SER A 194 13.99 9.52 -23.07
C SER A 194 12.95 9.94 -24.13
N GLN A 195 13.40 10.45 -25.29
CA GLN A 195 12.50 10.91 -26.36
C GLN A 195 11.72 9.75 -26.99
N GLU A 196 12.41 8.64 -27.30
CA GLU A 196 11.79 7.43 -27.83
C GLU A 196 10.85 6.80 -26.79
N THR A 197 11.27 6.78 -25.52
CA THR A 197 10.43 6.26 -24.42
C THR A 197 9.15 7.09 -24.25
N GLN A 198 9.23 8.42 -24.38
CA GLN A 198 8.05 9.29 -24.29
C GLN A 198 7.06 9.01 -25.42
N LYS A 199 7.55 8.86 -26.67
CA LYS A 199 6.69 8.46 -27.81
C LYS A 199 6.10 7.07 -27.61
N LEU A 200 6.91 6.13 -27.11
CA LEU A 200 6.44 4.78 -26.84
C LEU A 200 5.27 4.79 -25.85
N LEU A 201 5.35 5.59 -24.78
CA LEU A 201 4.31 5.76 -23.76
C LEU A 201 3.02 6.44 -24.26
N GLU A 202 2.99 7.00 -25.47
CA GLU A 202 1.75 7.51 -26.08
C GLU A 202 0.85 6.38 -26.57
N HIS A 203 1.43 5.21 -26.87
CA HIS A 203 0.69 4.04 -27.32
C HIS A 203 -0.06 3.36 -26.17
N LYS A 204 -1.15 2.66 -26.51
CA LYS A 204 -1.93 1.87 -25.56
C LYS A 204 -1.21 0.56 -25.23
N PHE A 205 -0.99 0.33 -23.95
CA PHE A 205 -0.57 -0.94 -23.38
C PHE A 205 -1.66 -1.45 -22.42
N ASP A 206 -1.75 -2.76 -22.28
CA ASP A 206 -2.67 -3.40 -21.34
C ASP A 206 -2.02 -3.54 -19.95
N TYR A 207 -0.70 -3.41 -19.86
CA TYR A 207 0.05 -3.29 -18.60
C TYR A 207 1.40 -2.59 -18.82
N ILE A 208 1.88 -1.79 -17.87
CA ILE A 208 3.24 -1.21 -17.89
C ILE A 208 4.02 -1.59 -16.63
N PHE A 209 5.19 -2.19 -16.80
CA PHE A 209 6.16 -2.46 -15.74
C PHE A 209 7.34 -1.51 -15.90
N PHE A 210 7.66 -0.74 -14.86
CA PHE A 210 8.76 0.21 -14.87
C PHE A 210 9.64 0.04 -13.64
N THR A 211 10.95 -0.03 -13.84
CA THR A 211 11.93 0.09 -12.76
C THR A 211 12.82 1.31 -12.98
N GLY A 212 12.96 2.16 -11.96
CA GLY A 212 13.79 3.36 -12.07
C GLY A 212 13.60 4.37 -10.94
N SER A 213 13.68 5.66 -11.25
CA SER A 213 13.58 6.72 -10.24
C SER A 213 12.13 7.14 -9.96
N PRO A 214 11.80 7.59 -8.74
CA PRO A 214 10.46 8.07 -8.42
C PRO A 214 9.97 9.21 -9.31
N HIS A 215 10.87 10.07 -9.78
CA HIS A 215 10.53 11.14 -10.71
C HIS A 215 10.00 10.60 -12.03
N VAL A 216 10.71 9.64 -12.65
CA VAL A 216 10.28 9.04 -13.92
C VAL A 216 9.07 8.12 -13.71
N GLY A 217 8.96 7.44 -12.57
CA GLY A 217 7.78 6.64 -12.22
C GLY A 217 6.47 7.45 -12.28
N LYS A 218 6.49 8.72 -11.82
CA LYS A 218 5.34 9.63 -11.96
C LYS A 218 5.00 9.96 -13.42
N ILE A 219 6.00 10.13 -14.28
CA ILE A 219 5.82 10.38 -15.71
C ILE A 219 5.16 9.16 -16.38
N VAL A 220 5.68 7.96 -16.09
CA VAL A 220 5.11 6.69 -16.60
C VAL A 220 3.67 6.52 -16.12
N MET A 221 3.39 6.73 -14.84
CA MET A 221 2.03 6.65 -14.29
C MET A 221 1.08 7.67 -14.93
N THR A 222 1.55 8.89 -15.20
CA THR A 222 0.76 9.92 -15.89
C THR A 222 0.41 9.50 -17.32
N ALA A 223 1.36 8.88 -18.04
CA ALA A 223 1.08 8.34 -19.37
C ALA A 223 0.10 7.16 -19.33
N ALA A 224 0.27 6.23 -18.37
CA ALA A 224 -0.61 5.10 -18.17
C ALA A 224 -2.07 5.51 -17.86
N ALA A 225 -2.25 6.59 -17.08
CA ALA A 225 -3.56 7.12 -16.72
C ALA A 225 -4.41 7.52 -17.94
N LYS A 226 -3.79 7.95 -19.05
CA LYS A 226 -4.51 8.31 -20.29
C LYS A 226 -5.26 7.13 -20.91
N HIS A 227 -4.80 5.91 -20.65
CA HIS A 227 -5.36 4.68 -21.20
C HIS A 227 -5.97 3.78 -20.11
N LEU A 228 -6.02 4.25 -18.86
CA LEU A 228 -6.37 3.45 -17.67
C LEU A 228 -5.55 2.15 -17.56
N THR A 229 -4.29 2.21 -17.99
CA THR A 229 -3.39 1.07 -18.00
C THR A 229 -2.90 0.76 -16.57
N PRO A 230 -3.08 -0.45 -16.04
CA PRO A 230 -2.48 -0.86 -14.77
C PRO A 230 -0.96 -0.89 -14.86
N ILE A 231 -0.29 -0.58 -13.74
CA ILE A 231 1.18 -0.46 -13.69
C ILE A 231 1.80 -1.14 -12.48
N THR A 232 3.04 -1.60 -12.65
CA THR A 232 3.98 -1.86 -11.55
C THR A 232 5.13 -0.87 -11.63
N LEU A 233 5.45 -0.23 -10.51
CA LEU A 233 6.55 0.72 -10.36
C LEU A 233 7.52 0.20 -9.30
N GLU A 234 8.71 -0.21 -9.71
CA GLU A 234 9.82 -0.59 -8.84
C GLU A 234 10.80 0.58 -8.73
N LEU A 235 10.76 1.32 -7.61
CA LEU A 235 11.48 2.59 -7.48
C LEU A 235 12.54 2.53 -6.36
N GLY A 236 13.40 3.54 -6.33
CA GLY A 236 14.45 3.67 -5.32
C GLY A 236 14.00 4.34 -4.02
N GLY A 237 14.97 4.60 -3.15
CA GLY A 237 14.79 5.29 -1.88
C GLY A 237 16.00 5.12 -0.96
N LYS A 238 16.00 5.79 0.19
CA LYS A 238 17.10 5.65 1.17
C LYS A 238 16.79 4.52 2.15
N ASN A 239 17.38 3.35 1.93
CA ASN A 239 17.15 2.17 2.77
C ASN A 239 17.87 2.30 4.12
N PRO A 240 17.15 2.40 5.26
CA PRO A 240 17.77 2.46 6.58
C PRO A 240 18.34 1.12 6.99
N CYS A 241 19.44 1.15 7.74
CA CYS A 241 19.95 0.01 8.49
C CYS A 241 20.13 0.38 9.96
N TYR A 242 19.26 -0.12 10.83
CA TYR A 242 19.42 0.02 12.27
C TYR A 242 20.36 -1.04 12.83
N VAL A 243 21.33 -0.65 13.66
CA VAL A 243 22.28 -1.55 14.32
C VAL A 243 22.20 -1.32 15.84
N ASP A 244 21.68 -2.33 16.53
CA ASP A 244 21.51 -2.37 17.98
C ASP A 244 22.83 -2.62 18.72
N ASP A 245 22.93 -2.18 19.97
CA ASP A 245 24.13 -2.41 20.80
C ASP A 245 24.40 -3.89 21.07
N ASN A 246 23.32 -4.69 21.14
CA ASN A 246 23.35 -6.12 21.38
C ASN A 246 23.55 -6.93 20.09
N CYS A 247 24.64 -6.69 19.36
CA CYS A 247 25.10 -7.56 18.28
C CYS A 247 26.63 -7.50 18.09
N ASP A 248 27.17 -8.46 17.35
CA ASP A 248 28.61 -8.51 17.04
C ASP A 248 28.95 -7.51 15.93
N PRO A 249 29.73 -6.44 16.21
CA PRO A 249 30.04 -5.40 15.24
C PRO A 249 30.82 -5.94 14.04
N GLN A 250 31.66 -6.98 14.20
CA GLN A 250 32.43 -7.53 13.07
C GLN A 250 31.55 -8.27 12.07
N THR A 251 30.59 -9.07 12.55
CA THR A 251 29.60 -9.73 11.69
C THR A 251 28.74 -8.71 10.95
N VAL A 252 28.26 -7.68 11.65
CA VAL A 252 27.49 -6.58 11.03
C VAL A 252 28.31 -5.87 9.97
N ALA A 253 29.56 -5.51 10.28
CA ALA A 253 30.47 -4.84 9.35
C ALA A 253 30.74 -5.66 8.08
N ASN A 254 31.00 -6.97 8.21
CA ASN A 254 31.22 -7.85 7.06
C ASN A 254 29.99 -7.86 6.12
N ARG A 255 28.80 -7.93 6.70
CA ARG A 255 27.54 -7.91 5.95
C ARG A 255 27.32 -6.54 5.29
N LEU A 256 27.37 -5.46 6.07
CA LEU A 256 27.21 -4.09 5.58
C LEU A 256 28.17 -3.75 4.45
N ALA A 257 29.45 -4.09 4.59
CA ALA A 257 30.45 -3.85 3.56
C ALA A 257 30.11 -4.60 2.27
N TRP A 258 29.74 -5.88 2.36
CA TRP A 258 29.33 -6.64 1.18
C TRP A 258 28.12 -6.00 0.51
N PHE A 259 27.02 -5.80 1.22
CA PHE A 259 25.78 -5.27 0.63
C PHE A 259 25.91 -3.82 0.13
N ARG A 260 26.68 -2.98 0.81
CA ARG A 260 26.84 -1.58 0.40
C ARG A 260 27.71 -1.44 -0.83
N TYR A 261 28.82 -2.18 -0.88
CA TYR A 261 29.84 -1.97 -1.90
C TYR A 261 29.71 -2.94 -3.08
N PHE A 262 28.83 -3.94 -2.99
CA PHE A 262 28.40 -4.76 -4.13
C PHE A 262 27.89 -3.87 -5.28
N ASN A 263 28.29 -4.15 -6.52
CA ASN A 263 28.00 -3.31 -7.68
C ASN A 263 28.36 -1.81 -7.46
N THR A 264 29.39 -1.53 -6.64
CA THR A 264 29.80 -0.17 -6.23
C THR A 264 28.66 0.62 -5.55
N GLY A 265 27.71 -0.07 -4.90
CA GLY A 265 26.56 0.53 -4.22
C GLY A 265 25.45 1.04 -5.14
N GLN A 266 25.50 0.74 -6.43
CA GLN A 266 24.48 1.10 -7.42
C GLN A 266 23.30 0.10 -7.39
N THR A 267 22.69 -0.07 -6.22
CA THR A 267 21.69 -1.11 -5.95
C THR A 267 20.51 -0.51 -5.20
N CYS A 268 19.30 -0.61 -5.74
CA CYS A 268 18.09 0.02 -5.17
C CYS A 268 17.75 -0.47 -3.76
N VAL A 269 18.24 -1.65 -3.38
CA VAL A 269 18.06 -2.27 -2.06
C VAL A 269 19.32 -2.23 -1.20
N ALA A 270 20.42 -1.62 -1.63
CA ALA A 270 21.60 -1.50 -0.77
C ALA A 270 21.26 -0.70 0.51
N PRO A 271 21.81 -1.08 1.69
CA PRO A 271 21.70 -0.22 2.87
C PRO A 271 22.29 1.14 2.53
N ASP A 272 21.51 2.20 2.68
CA ASP A 272 21.89 3.53 2.21
C ASP A 272 22.54 4.36 3.32
N TYR A 273 22.10 4.17 4.57
CA TYR A 273 22.70 4.76 5.77
C TYR A 273 22.49 3.86 6.98
N VAL A 274 23.33 4.02 8.00
CA VAL A 274 23.26 3.28 9.26
C VAL A 274 22.81 4.20 10.39
N LEU A 275 21.90 3.69 11.22
CA LEU A 275 21.48 4.29 12.49
C LEU A 275 21.99 3.41 13.63
N CYS A 276 22.73 3.98 14.57
CA CYS A 276 23.28 3.24 15.72
C CYS A 276 23.52 4.16 16.92
N SER A 277 23.74 3.61 18.11
CA SER A 277 24.17 4.41 19.25
C SER A 277 25.61 4.95 19.06
N PRO A 278 26.02 5.99 19.79
CA PRO A 278 27.43 6.42 19.80
C PRO A 278 28.40 5.28 20.14
N ASP A 279 28.07 4.47 21.16
CA ASP A 279 28.88 3.33 21.60
C ASP A 279 28.99 2.25 20.52
N MET A 280 27.92 1.96 19.78
CA MET A 280 27.97 1.06 18.64
C MET A 280 28.79 1.68 17.50
N GLN A 281 28.66 2.98 17.22
CA GLN A 281 29.46 3.64 16.17
C GLN A 281 30.96 3.47 16.43
N GLU A 282 31.42 3.70 17.67
CA GLU A 282 32.83 3.53 18.06
C GLU A 282 33.36 2.10 17.83
N ARG A 283 32.51 1.09 18.07
CA ARG A 283 32.85 -0.34 17.84
C ARG A 283 32.74 -0.75 16.38
N LEU A 284 31.78 -0.20 15.65
CA LEU A 284 31.46 -0.56 14.28
C LEU A 284 32.47 0.01 13.27
N LEU A 285 33.03 1.20 13.54
CA LEU A 285 34.03 1.83 12.66
C LEU A 285 35.29 1.00 12.43
N PRO A 286 36.03 0.54 13.46
CA PRO A 286 37.20 -0.32 13.24
C PRO A 286 36.82 -1.67 12.61
N ALA A 287 35.63 -2.20 12.93
CA ALA A 287 35.12 -3.41 12.31
C ALA A 287 34.82 -3.24 10.81
N LEU A 288 34.25 -2.09 10.41
CA LEU A 288 34.03 -1.70 9.02
C LEU A 288 35.34 -1.49 8.29
N GLN A 289 36.32 -0.83 8.91
CA GLN A 289 37.67 -0.71 8.34
C GLN A 289 38.27 -2.10 8.06
N ASN A 290 38.22 -3.01 9.04
CA ASN A 290 38.69 -4.38 8.86
C ASN A 290 37.93 -5.13 7.77
N ALA A 291 36.61 -5.00 7.71
CA ALA A 291 35.78 -5.66 6.70
C ALA A 291 36.09 -5.14 5.29
N ILE A 292 36.24 -3.81 5.13
CA ILE A 292 36.59 -3.16 3.87
C ILE A 292 38.00 -3.57 3.44
N THR A 293 38.98 -3.51 4.36
CA THR A 293 40.36 -3.94 4.11
C THR A 293 40.40 -5.41 3.72
N HIS A 294 39.72 -6.32 4.43
CA HIS A 294 39.66 -7.74 4.04
C HIS A 294 38.96 -7.97 2.70
N MET A 295 37.89 -7.23 2.39
CA MET A 295 37.23 -7.30 1.09
C MET A 295 38.21 -6.91 -0.02
N GLN A 296 38.96 -5.84 0.17
CA GLN A 296 40.00 -5.36 -0.76
C GLN A 296 41.21 -6.32 -0.82
N GLU A 297 41.66 -6.85 0.31
CA GLU A 297 42.79 -7.77 0.44
C GLU A 297 42.49 -9.17 -0.05
N ARG A 298 41.26 -9.67 0.02
CA ARG A 298 40.90 -10.97 -0.61
C ARG A 298 40.71 -10.85 -2.11
N LEU A 299 40.42 -9.65 -2.59
CA LEU A 299 40.48 -9.30 -4.00
C LEU A 299 41.96 -9.22 -4.46
N LEU A 300 42.88 -8.74 -3.63
CA LEU A 300 44.26 -8.41 -4.01
C LEU A 300 45.18 -9.57 -4.45
N PRO A 301 45.19 -10.80 -3.90
CA PRO A 301 46.04 -11.89 -4.39
C PRO A 301 45.58 -12.45 -5.73
N ALA A 302 44.26 -12.45 -5.98
CA ALA A 302 43.68 -12.77 -7.28
C ALA A 302 43.95 -11.64 -8.29
N LEU A 303 43.98 -10.39 -7.83
CA LEU A 303 44.26 -9.20 -8.63
C LEU A 303 45.76 -8.93 -8.82
N GLN A 304 46.72 -9.20 -7.95
CA GLN A 304 48.14 -8.85 -8.22
C GLN A 304 48.75 -9.68 -9.36
N ASN A 305 48.44 -10.99 -9.44
CA ASN A 305 48.86 -11.83 -10.55
C ASN A 305 47.99 -11.65 -11.82
N ALA A 306 46.78 -11.10 -11.68
CA ALA A 306 45.86 -10.86 -12.80
C ALA A 306 45.88 -9.41 -13.31
N ILE A 307 46.23 -8.41 -12.49
CA ILE A 307 46.35 -6.99 -12.83
C ILE A 307 47.58 -6.82 -13.72
N THR A 308 48.75 -7.30 -13.31
CA THR A 308 49.93 -7.24 -14.18
C THR A 308 49.73 -8.06 -15.46
N ARG A 309 48.96 -9.16 -15.39
CA ARG A 309 48.69 -10.06 -16.52
C ARG A 309 47.56 -9.61 -17.47
N PHE A 310 46.55 -8.90 -17.00
CA PHE A 310 45.37 -8.46 -17.78
C PHE A 310 45.33 -6.95 -18.00
N TYR A 311 45.99 -6.16 -17.16
CA TYR A 311 45.89 -4.70 -17.11
C TYR A 311 47.20 -3.95 -17.34
N GLY A 312 48.35 -4.64 -17.36
CA GLY A 312 49.67 -4.08 -17.63
C GLY A 312 50.31 -3.41 -16.41
N ASP A 313 51.50 -2.81 -16.62
CA ASP A 313 52.28 -2.17 -15.55
C ASP A 313 51.67 -0.84 -15.06
N ASP A 314 50.73 -0.27 -15.82
CA ASP A 314 49.96 0.93 -15.48
C ASP A 314 48.45 0.66 -15.57
N PRO A 315 47.81 0.21 -14.48
CA PRO A 315 46.38 -0.13 -14.45
C PRO A 315 45.45 1.08 -14.63
N GLN A 316 45.95 2.32 -14.42
CA GLN A 316 45.18 3.54 -14.57
C GLN A 316 44.70 3.73 -16.01
N ASN A 317 45.56 3.40 -16.97
CA ASN A 317 45.29 3.48 -18.41
C ASN A 317 44.77 2.16 -19.00
N SER A 318 44.40 1.19 -18.14
CA SER A 318 43.98 -0.12 -18.59
C SER A 318 42.51 -0.13 -19.05
N PRO A 319 42.22 -0.64 -20.26
CA PRO A 319 40.86 -0.67 -20.81
C PRO A 319 39.91 -1.66 -20.11
N ASN A 320 40.33 -2.35 -19.06
CA ASN A 320 39.65 -3.56 -18.57
C ASN A 320 39.25 -3.53 -17.06
N LEU A 321 39.06 -2.35 -16.44
CA LEU A 321 38.84 -2.17 -14.98
C LEU A 321 37.60 -1.27 -14.66
N GLY A 322 36.84 -1.51 -13.57
CA GLY A 322 35.61 -0.86 -13.00
C GLY A 322 35.40 0.69 -13.01
N ARG A 323 34.17 1.26 -13.19
CA ARG A 323 33.87 2.73 -13.24
C ARG A 323 32.40 3.09 -12.89
N VAL A 324 32.17 4.30 -12.32
CA VAL A 324 30.82 4.90 -12.15
C VAL A 324 30.18 5.13 -13.52
N ILE A 325 28.86 4.87 -13.64
CA ILE A 325 28.16 4.81 -14.94
C ILE A 325 28.35 6.05 -15.86
N ASN A 326 28.51 7.26 -15.31
CA ASN A 326 28.87 8.46 -16.07
C ASN A 326 29.37 9.64 -15.19
N GLN A 327 29.89 10.68 -15.85
CA GLN A 327 30.40 11.92 -15.23
C GLN A 327 29.38 12.63 -14.33
N LYS A 328 28.10 12.66 -14.71
CA LYS A 328 27.06 13.33 -13.91
C LYS A 328 26.87 12.64 -12.56
N HIS A 329 26.81 11.31 -12.53
CA HIS A 329 26.72 10.55 -11.29
C HIS A 329 27.97 10.69 -10.45
N PHE A 330 29.15 10.71 -11.08
CA PHE A 330 30.42 10.90 -10.39
C PHE A 330 30.53 12.26 -9.68
N LYS A 331 30.27 13.37 -10.39
CA LYS A 331 30.29 14.73 -9.79
C LYS A 331 29.32 14.84 -8.61
N ARG A 332 28.12 14.26 -8.76
CA ARG A 332 27.15 14.19 -7.67
C ARG A 332 27.72 13.45 -6.44
N LEU A 333 28.36 12.30 -6.63
CA LEU A 333 28.97 11.55 -5.52
C LEU A 333 30.11 12.33 -4.84
N GLN A 334 30.94 13.05 -5.60
CA GLN A 334 31.97 13.92 -5.04
C GLN A 334 31.38 15.02 -4.15
N GLU A 335 30.28 15.64 -4.56
CA GLU A 335 29.59 16.64 -3.72
C GLU A 335 29.09 16.04 -2.40
N LEU A 336 28.69 14.76 -2.38
CA LEU A 336 28.24 14.08 -1.16
C LEU A 336 29.38 13.81 -0.17
N LEU A 337 30.63 13.71 -0.64
CA LEU A 337 31.79 13.50 0.24
C LEU A 337 32.08 14.72 1.13
N ASN A 338 31.61 15.91 0.76
CA ASN A 338 31.72 17.11 1.58
C ASN A 338 30.71 17.12 2.76
N CYS A 339 29.88 16.09 2.89
CA CYS A 339 28.93 15.95 3.99
C CYS A 339 29.55 15.18 5.16
N GLY A 340 29.47 15.73 6.38
CA GLY A 340 30.07 15.12 7.56
C GLY A 340 31.60 15.01 7.51
N ARG A 341 32.15 14.08 8.29
CA ARG A 341 33.58 13.77 8.32
C ARG A 341 33.84 12.40 7.69
N VAL A 342 34.82 12.34 6.79
CA VAL A 342 35.28 11.07 6.24
C VAL A 342 36.05 10.31 7.31
N ALA A 343 35.53 9.16 7.73
CA ALA A 343 36.20 8.26 8.68
C ALA A 343 37.06 7.21 7.98
N ILE A 344 36.61 6.76 6.80
CA ILE A 344 37.29 5.75 5.97
C ILE A 344 37.16 6.22 4.51
N GLY A 345 38.27 6.36 3.78
CA GLY A 345 38.31 6.72 2.34
C GLY A 345 38.32 8.22 2.01
N GLY A 346 37.69 8.61 0.89
CA GLY A 346 37.35 10.01 0.56
C GLY A 346 38.22 10.81 -0.44
N GLN A 347 39.31 10.30 -1.01
CA GLN A 347 40.14 11.06 -1.97
C GLN A 347 39.51 11.06 -3.38
N SER A 348 39.67 12.07 -4.27
CA SER A 348 39.10 12.01 -5.65
C SER A 348 39.87 12.73 -6.78
N ASP A 349 39.74 12.27 -8.04
CA ASP A 349 40.27 12.87 -9.29
C ASP A 349 39.14 12.98 -10.33
N GLU A 350 38.90 14.23 -10.77
CA GLU A 350 37.82 14.63 -11.68
C GLU A 350 38.08 14.26 -13.14
N SER A 351 39.34 14.11 -13.55
CA SER A 351 39.72 13.85 -14.95
C SER A 351 39.41 12.43 -15.42
N ASN A 352 39.23 11.49 -14.48
CA ASN A 352 39.08 10.05 -14.74
C ASN A 352 37.86 9.38 -14.09
N LEU A 353 36.92 10.16 -13.52
CA LEU A 353 35.83 9.63 -12.68
C LEU A 353 36.34 8.79 -11.47
N TYR A 354 37.35 9.30 -10.74
CA TYR A 354 38.13 8.55 -9.75
C TYR A 354 37.97 9.01 -8.28
N ILE A 355 37.93 8.08 -7.31
CA ILE A 355 37.98 8.35 -5.84
C ILE A 355 39.03 7.42 -5.15
N ALA A 356 40.20 7.91 -4.74
CA ALA A 356 41.33 7.13 -4.17
C ALA A 356 41.20 6.79 -2.66
N LEU A 357 42.17 6.02 -2.13
CA LEU A 357 42.43 5.82 -0.69
C LEU A 357 43.94 5.90 -0.39
N ASP A 358 44.34 6.59 0.68
CA ASP A 358 45.69 6.55 1.25
C ASP A 358 45.71 5.65 2.51
N LEU A 359 46.65 4.72 2.54
CA LEU A 359 46.95 3.88 3.69
C LEU A 359 48.14 4.52 4.41
N LEU A 360 47.90 5.49 5.31
CA LEU A 360 48.71 5.88 6.49
C LEU A 360 48.53 7.37 6.85
N SER A 361 47.87 7.65 7.98
CA SER A 361 48.41 8.61 8.98
C SER A 361 47.71 8.40 10.32
N SER A 362 48.40 7.71 11.22
CA SER A 362 48.07 7.64 12.63
C SER A 362 48.67 8.86 13.32
N ASP A 363 47.85 9.87 13.63
CA ASP A 363 48.17 10.85 14.67
C ASP A 363 47.29 10.60 15.89
N LEU A 364 47.66 9.56 16.66
CA LEU A 364 47.26 9.40 18.05
C LEU A 364 48.51 9.62 18.93
N ASN A 365 48.89 10.88 19.07
CA ASN A 365 49.82 11.32 20.11
C ASN A 365 49.01 11.80 21.32
N SER A 366 48.77 10.92 22.30
CA SER A 366 48.65 11.32 23.71
C SER A 366 48.96 10.13 24.61
N GLY A 367 49.92 10.32 25.51
CA GLY A 367 50.56 9.25 26.28
C GLY A 367 49.76 8.73 27.48
N GLY A 368 50.07 7.50 27.87
CA GLY A 368 49.66 6.85 29.13
C GLY A 368 50.02 5.36 29.13
N PRO A 369 50.47 4.77 30.26
CA PRO A 369 51.39 3.63 30.27
C PRO A 369 50.73 2.24 30.29
N GLU A 370 51.51 1.29 29.75
CA GLU A 370 51.56 -0.16 29.96
C GLU A 370 50.44 -0.85 30.78
N CYS A 371 49.76 -1.80 30.13
CA CYS A 371 49.36 -3.05 30.77
C CYS A 371 49.50 -4.19 29.76
N GLY A 372 50.42 -5.11 30.06
CA GLY A 372 50.80 -6.21 29.18
C GLY A 372 49.82 -7.39 29.19
N LEU A 373 49.67 -7.99 28.02
CA LEU A 373 49.38 -9.42 27.83
C LEU A 373 50.16 -9.88 26.58
N SER A 374 50.73 -11.09 26.66
CA SER A 374 51.90 -11.51 25.89
C SER A 374 51.65 -11.88 24.41
N PRO A 375 52.68 -11.76 23.55
CA PRO A 375 52.62 -12.10 22.14
C PRO A 375 53.07 -13.54 21.87
N HIS A 376 52.18 -14.37 21.33
CA HIS A 376 52.53 -15.63 20.68
C HIS A 376 51.88 -15.72 19.31
N MET A 377 52.51 -15.14 18.29
CA MET A 377 52.91 -15.89 17.09
C MET A 377 53.83 -15.03 16.22
N LEU A 378 55.10 -15.46 16.20
CA LEU A 378 56.19 -14.89 15.45
C LEU A 378 56.12 -15.25 13.95
N PHE A 379 56.36 -14.24 13.12
CA PHE A 379 57.32 -14.22 12.01
C PHE A 379 57.15 -15.17 10.81
N LEU A 380 56.80 -14.56 9.67
CA LEU A 380 57.53 -14.78 8.42
C LEU A 380 58.32 -13.51 8.05
N LYS A 381 59.60 -13.58 8.43
CA LYS A 381 60.80 -12.94 7.84
C LYS A 381 60.61 -11.74 6.89
N GLY A 382 61.01 -10.57 7.38
CA GLY A 382 62.21 -9.88 6.87
C GLY A 382 62.24 -9.51 5.38
N ARG A 383 61.40 -8.55 5.00
CA ARG A 383 61.77 -7.53 4.02
C ARG A 383 61.31 -6.19 4.59
N THR A 384 62.23 -5.26 4.81
CA THR A 384 61.88 -3.83 4.90
C THR A 384 61.28 -3.46 3.54
N TRP A 385 59.97 -3.40 3.47
CA TRP A 385 59.27 -2.87 2.31
C TRP A 385 59.08 -1.38 2.55
N THR A 386 59.96 -0.57 1.96
CA THR A 386 59.62 0.80 1.60
C THR A 386 58.76 0.72 0.35
N PRO A 387 57.50 1.18 0.35
CA PRO A 387 56.73 1.31 -0.88
C PRO A 387 57.48 2.23 -1.83
N ASP A 388 57.70 1.79 -3.06
CA ASP A 388 58.06 2.67 -4.17
C ASP A 388 56.85 3.59 -4.44
N PRO A 389 56.97 4.92 -4.33
CA PRO A 389 55.86 5.86 -4.51
C PRO A 389 55.20 5.79 -5.90
N GLN A 390 55.82 5.10 -6.87
CA GLN A 390 55.28 4.95 -8.22
C GLN A 390 54.29 3.78 -8.40
N ILE A 391 54.16 2.87 -7.43
CA ILE A 391 53.29 1.67 -7.54
C ILE A 391 51.85 1.93 -7.04
N LEU A 392 51.59 3.08 -6.40
CA LEU A 392 50.27 3.46 -5.85
C LEU A 392 49.36 4.22 -6.84
N GLY A 393 49.72 4.26 -8.13
CA GLY A 393 48.98 4.96 -9.20
C GLY A 393 47.85 4.15 -9.87
N ALA A 394 47.50 2.96 -9.38
CA ALA A 394 46.50 2.12 -10.04
C ALA A 394 45.07 2.55 -9.69
N GLY A 395 44.43 3.25 -10.61
CA GLY A 395 43.04 3.69 -10.51
C GLY A 395 42.03 2.55 -10.29
N VAL A 396 40.85 2.92 -9.78
CA VAL A 396 39.56 2.19 -9.74
C VAL A 396 39.11 1.66 -8.39
N LEU A 397 38.19 2.43 -7.82
CA LEU A 397 36.90 2.10 -7.23
C LEU A 397 36.36 3.46 -6.79
N GLY A 398 35.06 3.67 -6.65
CA GLY A 398 34.68 4.65 -5.64
C GLY A 398 35.13 4.01 -4.33
N ALA A 399 36.28 4.43 -3.78
CA ALA A 399 36.85 3.74 -2.62
C ALA A 399 35.75 3.59 -1.58
N PRO A 400 35.50 2.39 -1.04
CA PRO A 400 34.50 2.18 0.00
C PRO A 400 34.65 3.24 1.08
N THR A 401 33.69 4.16 1.12
CA THR A 401 33.79 5.35 1.96
C THR A 401 32.80 5.23 3.10
N VAL A 402 33.24 5.61 4.30
CA VAL A 402 32.37 5.71 5.48
C VAL A 402 32.40 7.15 5.99
N LEU A 403 31.22 7.74 6.12
CA LEU A 403 31.04 9.08 6.66
C LEU A 403 30.47 8.98 8.08
N VAL A 404 31.01 9.77 8.99
CA VAL A 404 30.53 9.95 10.35
C VAL A 404 30.23 11.42 10.59
N ASP A 405 29.67 11.76 11.74
CA ASP A 405 29.27 13.13 12.09
C ASP A 405 28.29 13.75 11.08
N VAL A 406 27.59 12.90 10.32
CA VAL A 406 26.59 13.31 9.32
C VAL A 406 25.33 13.80 10.00
N GLN A 407 24.79 14.90 9.50
CA GLN A 407 23.55 15.48 9.98
C GLN A 407 22.38 15.06 9.08
N GLU A 408 21.19 15.01 9.66
CA GLU A 408 19.97 14.73 8.91
C GLU A 408 19.82 15.61 7.66
N THR A 409 20.13 16.89 7.79
CA THR A 409 20.00 17.93 6.75
C THR A 409 21.06 17.84 5.66
N ASP A 410 22.12 17.06 5.85
CA ASP A 410 23.19 16.95 4.87
C ASP A 410 22.69 16.33 3.57
N LYS A 411 23.25 16.77 2.43
CA LYS A 411 22.82 16.30 1.10
C LYS A 411 22.90 14.77 0.99
N VAL A 412 23.93 14.14 1.56
CA VAL A 412 24.09 12.67 1.59
C VAL A 412 22.95 11.96 2.31
N MET A 413 22.24 12.65 3.21
CA MET A 413 21.06 12.16 3.92
C MET A 413 19.74 12.59 3.26
N GLN A 414 19.74 13.46 2.24
CA GLN A 414 18.52 13.95 1.58
C GLN A 414 18.18 13.22 0.27
N GLU A 415 19.17 12.67 -0.43
CA GLU A 415 18.99 11.92 -1.68
C GLU A 415 19.47 10.47 -1.58
N GLU A 416 18.96 9.60 -2.45
CA GLU A 416 19.47 8.23 -2.61
C GLU A 416 20.92 8.28 -3.09
N ILE A 417 21.82 7.62 -2.36
CA ILE A 417 23.25 7.77 -2.62
C ILE A 417 23.65 6.95 -3.85
N PHE A 418 23.12 5.74 -4.02
CA PHE A 418 23.35 4.90 -5.22
C PHE A 418 24.83 4.84 -5.64
N GLY A 419 25.71 4.60 -4.67
CA GLY A 419 27.17 4.68 -4.80
C GLY A 419 27.89 4.20 -3.53
N PRO A 420 29.23 4.18 -3.50
CA PRO A 420 30.00 3.48 -2.47
C PRO A 420 30.30 4.36 -1.25
N ILE A 421 29.31 5.11 -0.77
CA ILE A 421 29.43 5.98 0.42
C ILE A 421 28.44 5.47 1.48
N LEU A 422 28.90 5.19 2.70
CA LEU A 422 28.05 4.71 3.81
C LEU A 422 28.06 5.72 4.96
N PRO A 423 27.01 6.55 5.11
CA PRO A 423 26.85 7.41 6.26
C PRO A 423 26.43 6.62 7.52
N LEU A 424 27.09 6.88 8.64
CA LEU A 424 26.70 6.42 9.96
C LEU A 424 26.21 7.62 10.77
N MET A 425 24.93 7.61 11.11
CA MET A 425 24.30 8.63 11.95
C MET A 425 24.01 8.05 13.33
N THR A 426 24.34 8.78 14.38
CA THR A 426 24.07 8.35 15.75
C THR A 426 22.64 8.70 16.16
N VAL A 427 22.01 7.81 16.91
CA VAL A 427 20.69 7.97 17.53
C VAL A 427 20.77 7.56 19.00
N LYS A 428 19.99 8.20 19.87
CA LYS A 428 20.03 7.97 21.33
C LYS A 428 19.23 6.75 21.75
N SER A 429 18.31 6.27 20.92
CA SER A 429 17.45 5.13 21.23
C SER A 429 16.86 4.47 19.99
N LEU A 430 16.34 3.26 20.17
CA LEU A 430 15.54 2.55 19.16
C LEU A 430 14.32 3.38 18.72
N ASP A 431 13.62 4.03 19.65
CA ASP A 431 12.44 4.84 19.33
C ASP A 431 12.82 6.06 18.47
N GLU A 432 13.97 6.69 18.73
CA GLU A 432 14.51 7.75 17.87
C GLU A 432 14.84 7.22 16.47
N ALA A 433 15.44 6.03 16.36
CA ALA A 433 15.69 5.41 15.06
C ALA A 433 14.39 5.13 14.28
N ILE A 434 13.37 4.59 14.95
CA ILE A 434 12.05 4.31 14.36
C ILE A 434 11.38 5.61 13.93
N ASN A 435 11.38 6.64 14.78
CA ASN A 435 10.85 7.96 14.45
C ASN A 435 11.61 8.57 13.25
N PHE A 436 12.94 8.43 13.22
CA PHE A 436 13.79 8.90 12.12
C PHE A 436 13.40 8.26 10.78
N ILE A 437 13.23 6.94 10.79
CA ILE A 437 12.78 6.19 9.61
C ILE A 437 11.36 6.61 9.22
N ASN A 438 10.50 6.90 10.19
CA ASN A 438 9.08 7.15 9.97
C ASN A 438 8.75 8.54 9.41
N HIS A 439 9.52 9.57 9.73
CA HIS A 439 9.31 10.91 9.15
C HIS A 439 9.86 11.05 7.72
N ARG A 440 10.53 10.01 7.20
CA ARG A 440 11.05 9.96 5.82
C ARG A 440 10.10 9.20 4.90
N GLU A 441 10.38 9.28 3.61
CA GLU A 441 9.69 8.48 2.59
C GLU A 441 9.91 6.98 2.82
N LYS A 442 8.90 6.16 2.55
CA LYS A 442 8.99 4.70 2.73
C LYS A 442 10.06 4.13 1.79
N PRO A 443 11.07 3.41 2.31
CA PRO A 443 12.16 2.88 1.50
C PRO A 443 11.76 1.59 0.76
N LEU A 444 12.57 1.16 -0.20
CA LEU A 444 12.38 -0.12 -0.88
C LEU A 444 12.76 -1.29 0.04
N ALA A 445 13.79 -1.11 0.87
CA ALA A 445 14.27 -2.08 1.83
C ALA A 445 14.54 -1.43 3.20
N LEU A 446 14.41 -2.23 4.27
CA LEU A 446 14.77 -1.83 5.63
C LEU A 446 15.49 -2.97 6.32
N TYR A 447 16.56 -2.63 7.04
CA TYR A 447 17.44 -3.56 7.72
C TYR A 447 17.50 -3.28 9.22
N ALA A 448 17.51 -4.35 10.04
CA ALA A 448 17.68 -4.25 11.49
C ALA A 448 18.61 -5.36 12.00
N PHE A 449 19.71 -4.99 12.66
CA PHE A 449 20.66 -5.93 13.27
C PHE A 449 20.54 -5.91 14.80
N SER A 450 20.21 -7.04 15.40
CA SER A 450 20.18 -7.27 16.85
C SER A 450 20.11 -8.77 17.15
N ASN A 451 20.76 -9.21 18.24
CA ASN A 451 20.55 -10.53 18.82
C ASN A 451 19.25 -10.61 19.64
N ASN A 452 18.59 -9.48 19.91
CA ASN A 452 17.28 -9.43 20.55
C ASN A 452 16.17 -9.42 19.48
N SER A 453 15.39 -10.50 19.40
CA SER A 453 14.27 -10.60 18.45
C SER A 453 13.18 -9.56 18.70
N GLN A 454 13.00 -9.09 19.93
CA GLN A 454 12.04 -8.04 20.25
C GLN A 454 12.42 -6.71 19.59
N VAL A 455 13.72 -6.39 19.50
CA VAL A 455 14.21 -5.18 18.82
C VAL A 455 13.93 -5.27 17.32
N VAL A 456 14.26 -6.41 16.70
CA VAL A 456 13.99 -6.64 15.26
C VAL A 456 12.49 -6.55 14.96
N ASN A 457 11.65 -7.17 15.79
CA ASN A 457 10.19 -7.13 15.64
C ASN A 457 9.65 -5.72 15.88
N GLN A 458 10.18 -4.97 16.84
CA GLN A 458 9.77 -3.60 17.08
C GLN A 458 10.08 -2.71 15.86
N VAL A 459 11.26 -2.84 15.24
CA VAL A 459 11.56 -2.13 13.98
C VAL A 459 10.61 -2.58 12.87
N LEU A 460 10.35 -3.88 12.74
CA LEU A 460 9.43 -4.42 11.72
C LEU A 460 8.00 -3.87 11.88
N ASP A 461 7.44 -3.95 13.09
CA ASP A 461 6.04 -3.64 13.39
C ASP A 461 5.76 -2.13 13.39
N GLN A 462 6.76 -1.31 13.70
CA GLN A 462 6.61 0.14 13.85
C GLN A 462 7.14 0.93 12.66
N THR A 463 7.63 0.28 11.60
CA THR A 463 8.06 0.95 10.36
C THR A 463 7.31 0.41 9.13
N SER A 464 7.55 1.01 7.96
CA SER A 464 6.93 0.56 6.70
C SER A 464 7.94 0.70 5.57
N SER A 465 8.23 -0.42 4.90
CA SER A 465 9.13 -0.54 3.75
C SER A 465 8.57 -1.53 2.74
N GLY A 466 9.13 -1.55 1.53
CA GLY A 466 8.76 -2.55 0.52
C GLY A 466 9.13 -3.96 0.96
N ASN A 467 10.37 -4.11 1.42
CA ASN A 467 10.95 -5.34 1.93
C ASN A 467 11.62 -5.09 3.29
N PHE A 468 11.69 -6.13 4.12
CA PHE A 468 12.33 -6.06 5.43
C PHE A 468 13.27 -7.26 5.63
N ARG A 469 14.42 -7.01 6.26
CA ARG A 469 15.33 -8.08 6.67
C ARG A 469 15.95 -7.82 8.04
N GLY A 470 15.80 -8.80 8.93
CA GLY A 470 16.53 -8.86 10.20
C GLY A 470 17.88 -9.56 10.03
N ASN A 471 18.92 -8.99 10.64
CA ASN A 471 20.27 -9.54 10.76
C ASN A 471 20.99 -9.88 9.45
N ASP A 472 20.55 -9.34 8.31
CA ASP A 472 21.20 -9.57 7.01
C ASP A 472 20.81 -8.47 6.02
N GLY A 473 21.39 -8.49 4.82
CA GLY A 473 21.04 -7.55 3.73
C GLY A 473 20.09 -8.12 2.69
N PHE A 474 20.26 -7.71 1.43
CA PHE A 474 19.28 -7.96 0.36
C PHE A 474 19.23 -9.39 -0.20
N LEU A 475 19.84 -10.40 0.44
CA LEU A 475 19.79 -11.78 -0.05
C LEU A 475 18.36 -12.35 -0.15
N TYR A 476 17.40 -11.77 0.57
CA TYR A 476 15.98 -12.13 0.41
C TYR A 476 15.46 -11.93 -1.03
N ALA A 477 16.09 -11.06 -1.84
CA ALA A 477 15.73 -10.85 -3.24
C ALA A 477 15.94 -12.10 -4.12
N THR A 478 16.72 -13.07 -3.63
CA THR A 478 16.92 -14.37 -4.30
C THR A 478 15.81 -15.39 -4.01
N LEU A 479 14.93 -15.10 -3.03
CA LEU A 479 13.83 -15.99 -2.65
C LEU A 479 12.59 -15.73 -3.52
N LEU A 480 12.43 -16.53 -4.57
CA LEU A 480 11.31 -16.43 -5.52
C LEU A 480 9.93 -16.75 -4.90
N SER A 481 9.90 -17.24 -3.66
CA SER A 481 8.68 -17.46 -2.88
C SER A 481 8.22 -16.23 -2.10
N LEU A 482 9.02 -15.15 -2.07
CA LEU A 482 8.65 -13.87 -1.48
C LEU A 482 8.34 -12.87 -2.60
N PRO A 483 7.31 -12.04 -2.43
CA PRO A 483 7.07 -10.96 -3.37
C PRO A 483 8.11 -9.86 -3.16
N PHE A 484 8.67 -9.35 -4.25
CA PHE A 484 9.53 -8.18 -4.25
C PHE A 484 8.73 -6.98 -4.74
N GLY A 485 8.75 -5.87 -4.00
CA GLY A 485 8.21 -4.61 -4.48
C GLY A 485 8.28 -3.48 -3.46
N GLY A 486 7.98 -2.26 -3.93
CA GLY A 486 7.96 -1.04 -3.12
C GLY A 486 6.63 -0.75 -2.41
N VAL A 487 6.61 0.35 -1.66
CA VAL A 487 5.39 0.93 -1.08
C VAL A 487 5.51 2.44 -1.01
N GLY A 488 4.49 3.17 -1.47
CA GLY A 488 4.54 4.64 -1.52
C GLY A 488 5.57 5.10 -2.56
N LYS A 489 6.52 5.95 -2.16
CA LYS A 489 7.50 6.53 -3.10
C LYS A 489 8.53 5.53 -3.64
N SER A 490 8.76 4.42 -2.92
CA SER A 490 9.61 3.33 -3.39
C SER A 490 8.92 2.39 -4.38
N GLY A 491 7.61 2.54 -4.61
CA GLY A 491 6.93 1.77 -5.64
C GLY A 491 5.51 1.34 -5.32
N MET A 492 4.90 0.67 -6.30
CA MET A 492 3.60 -0.02 -6.20
C MET A 492 3.59 -1.23 -7.13
N GLY A 493 2.85 -2.27 -6.75
CA GLY A 493 2.93 -3.58 -7.40
C GLY A 493 4.05 -4.43 -6.79
N ARG A 494 4.05 -5.72 -7.12
CA ARG A 494 5.04 -6.70 -6.66
C ARG A 494 5.27 -7.76 -7.72
N TYR A 495 6.45 -8.36 -7.76
CA TYR A 495 6.79 -9.45 -8.67
C TYR A 495 7.72 -10.47 -7.98
N HIS A 496 8.35 -11.34 -8.77
CA HIS A 496 9.03 -12.60 -8.47
C HIS A 496 8.13 -13.84 -8.43
N GLY A 497 8.60 -14.91 -9.08
CA GLY A 497 7.95 -16.22 -9.16
C GLY A 497 6.46 -16.15 -9.50
N LYS A 498 5.65 -16.77 -8.64
CA LYS A 498 4.17 -16.77 -8.75
C LYS A 498 3.58 -15.36 -8.77
N PHE A 499 4.18 -14.42 -8.03
CA PHE A 499 3.71 -13.04 -7.97
C PHE A 499 3.92 -12.31 -9.30
N SER A 500 5.00 -12.60 -10.04
CA SER A 500 5.16 -12.09 -11.41
C SER A 500 4.01 -12.57 -12.31
N PHE A 501 3.68 -13.86 -12.26
CA PHE A 501 2.57 -14.43 -13.04
C PHE A 501 1.22 -13.80 -12.68
N ASP A 502 0.91 -13.65 -11.39
CA ASP A 502 -0.32 -13.04 -10.92
C ASP A 502 -0.39 -11.54 -11.31
N THR A 503 0.73 -10.80 -11.17
CA THR A 503 0.83 -9.37 -11.53
C THR A 503 0.55 -9.09 -13.00
N PHE A 504 0.95 -9.99 -13.89
CA PHE A 504 0.70 -9.88 -15.33
C PHE A 504 -0.57 -10.62 -15.79
N SER A 505 -1.44 -11.03 -14.86
CA SER A 505 -2.73 -11.67 -15.15
C SER A 505 -3.89 -10.85 -14.59
N ASN A 506 -4.99 -10.79 -15.31
CA ASN A 506 -6.27 -10.37 -14.76
C ASN A 506 -6.92 -11.55 -14.01
N HIS A 507 -7.29 -11.33 -12.75
CA HIS A 507 -7.96 -12.32 -11.90
C HIS A 507 -9.48 -12.16 -12.05
N ARG A 508 -10.05 -12.87 -13.02
CA ARG A 508 -11.48 -12.80 -13.34
C ARG A 508 -12.30 -13.69 -12.41
N ALA A 509 -13.16 -13.06 -11.60
CA ALA A 509 -14.11 -13.78 -10.77
C ALA A 509 -15.21 -14.45 -11.61
N CYS A 510 -15.42 -15.74 -11.42
CA CYS A 510 -16.39 -16.56 -12.13
C CYS A 510 -17.35 -17.21 -11.13
N LEU A 511 -18.66 -17.08 -11.39
CA LEU A 511 -19.72 -17.79 -10.69
C LEU A 511 -20.62 -18.45 -11.73
N ILE A 512 -20.61 -19.79 -11.77
CA ILE A 512 -21.41 -20.56 -12.72
C ILE A 512 -22.55 -21.23 -11.96
N SER A 513 -23.77 -20.76 -12.19
CA SER A 513 -24.98 -21.34 -11.63
C SER A 513 -25.53 -22.48 -12.49
N PRO A 514 -26.14 -23.52 -11.88
CA PRO A 514 -26.82 -24.57 -12.63
C PRO A 514 -28.04 -24.02 -13.38
N SER A 515 -28.37 -24.62 -14.52
CA SER A 515 -29.54 -24.23 -15.34
C SER A 515 -30.90 -24.73 -14.78
N GLY A 516 -30.88 -25.51 -13.69
CA GLY A 516 -32.06 -26.03 -13.00
C GLY A 516 -32.25 -25.40 -11.62
N LEU A 517 -33.28 -25.85 -10.88
CA LEU A 517 -33.63 -25.38 -9.53
C LEU A 517 -34.17 -23.95 -9.45
N GLU A 518 -34.76 -23.44 -10.54
CA GLU A 518 -35.32 -22.08 -10.58
C GLU A 518 -36.40 -21.82 -9.52
N LYS A 519 -37.10 -22.87 -9.07
CA LYS A 519 -38.02 -22.78 -7.93
C LYS A 519 -37.35 -22.34 -6.62
N LEU A 520 -36.08 -22.69 -6.38
CA LEU A 520 -35.33 -22.22 -5.21
C LEU A 520 -35.02 -20.72 -5.33
N ASN A 521 -34.99 -20.17 -6.54
CA ASN A 521 -34.80 -18.75 -6.81
C ASN A 521 -36.10 -17.93 -6.69
N GLU A 522 -37.28 -18.54 -6.55
CA GLU A 522 -38.55 -17.80 -6.37
C GLU A 522 -38.49 -16.83 -5.19
N ILE A 523 -37.75 -17.18 -4.14
CA ILE A 523 -37.54 -16.35 -2.95
C ILE A 523 -36.88 -14.99 -3.25
N ARG A 524 -36.07 -14.90 -4.32
CA ARG A 524 -35.41 -13.66 -4.76
C ARG A 524 -36.17 -12.94 -5.87
N TYR A 525 -37.29 -13.49 -6.37
CA TYR A 525 -38.10 -12.87 -7.42
C TYR A 525 -39.35 -12.15 -6.89
N PRO A 526 -39.71 -10.98 -7.45
CA PRO A 526 -41.00 -10.36 -7.18
C PRO A 526 -42.18 -11.17 -7.75
N PRO A 527 -43.39 -11.07 -7.16
CA PRO A 527 -43.73 -10.26 -5.98
C PRO A 527 -43.30 -10.92 -4.67
N TYR A 528 -42.67 -10.15 -3.79
CA TYR A 528 -42.13 -10.66 -2.53
C TYR A 528 -43.21 -10.83 -1.46
N SER A 529 -43.51 -12.07 -1.09
CA SER A 529 -44.31 -12.36 0.11
C SER A 529 -43.55 -11.98 1.39
N SER A 530 -44.27 -11.65 2.46
CA SER A 530 -43.67 -11.31 3.76
C SER A 530 -42.81 -12.45 4.33
N GLN A 531 -43.13 -13.70 4.02
CA GLN A 531 -42.31 -14.87 4.37
C GLN A 531 -41.03 -14.94 3.53
N ALA A 532 -41.12 -14.75 2.21
CA ALA A 532 -39.96 -14.74 1.31
C ALA A 532 -38.95 -13.63 1.72
N GLN A 533 -39.43 -12.45 2.10
CA GLN A 533 -38.57 -11.34 2.56
C GLN A 533 -37.82 -11.68 3.86
N LYS A 534 -38.49 -12.31 4.84
CA LYS A 534 -37.84 -12.74 6.09
C LYS A 534 -36.76 -13.79 5.83
N LEU A 535 -37.09 -14.77 5.00
CA LEU A 535 -36.19 -15.87 4.68
C LEU A 535 -34.98 -15.37 3.87
N LEU A 536 -35.17 -14.49 2.88
CA LEU A 536 -34.09 -13.88 2.09
C LEU A 536 -33.15 -13.02 2.96
N ARG A 537 -33.69 -12.22 3.87
CA ARG A 537 -32.88 -11.43 4.82
C ARG A 537 -32.02 -12.32 5.72
N TRP A 538 -32.57 -13.44 6.19
CA TRP A 538 -31.83 -14.43 6.96
C TRP A 538 -30.69 -15.06 6.15
N TYR A 539 -30.95 -15.51 4.92
CA TYR A 539 -29.92 -16.06 4.03
C TYR A 539 -28.77 -15.09 3.74
N ILE A 540 -29.07 -13.80 3.53
CA ILE A 540 -28.06 -12.76 3.28
C ILE A 540 -27.24 -12.46 4.55
N ALA A 541 -27.86 -12.45 5.73
CA ALA A 541 -27.17 -12.22 6.98
C ALA A 541 -26.19 -13.37 7.31
N GLU A 542 -26.62 -14.62 7.13
CA GLU A 542 -25.79 -15.80 7.42
C GLU A 542 -24.62 -15.97 6.43
N ALA A 543 -24.82 -15.59 5.16
CA ALA A 543 -23.79 -15.58 4.12
C ALA A 543 -22.56 -14.72 4.46
N SER A 544 -22.68 -13.80 5.43
CA SER A 544 -21.60 -12.92 5.91
C SER A 544 -20.73 -13.56 7.00
N HIS A 545 -21.12 -14.72 7.56
CA HIS A 545 -20.44 -15.37 8.69
C HIS A 545 -19.63 -16.63 8.33
N THR A 546 -19.81 -17.22 7.14
CA THR A 546 -19.22 -18.53 6.78
C THR A 546 -17.90 -18.49 5.98
N SER A 547 -17.34 -17.33 5.66
CA SER A 547 -16.03 -17.25 4.99
C SER A 547 -14.89 -17.31 6.01
N GLY A 548 -14.54 -18.49 6.53
CA GLY A 548 -13.38 -18.57 7.42
C GLY A 548 -12.97 -19.90 8.07
N GLN A 549 -13.66 -21.03 7.87
CA GLN A 549 -13.22 -22.29 8.49
C GLN A 549 -13.36 -23.49 7.54
N THR A 550 -12.21 -24.08 7.19
CA THR A 550 -12.10 -25.40 6.55
C THR A 550 -12.66 -26.48 7.48
N ALA A 551 -13.80 -27.05 7.13
CA ALA A 551 -14.40 -28.17 7.84
C ALA A 551 -13.74 -29.50 7.43
N THR A 552 -13.06 -30.15 8.38
CA THR A 552 -12.77 -31.59 8.33
C THR A 552 -14.05 -32.37 8.65
N LEU A 553 -14.45 -33.28 7.76
CA LEU A 553 -15.58 -34.19 7.94
C LEU A 553 -15.20 -35.35 8.88
N PRO A 554 -16.02 -35.70 9.89
CA PRO A 554 -15.98 -37.02 10.50
C PRO A 554 -16.88 -38.00 9.74
N SER A 555 -16.38 -39.23 9.64
CA SER A 555 -17.00 -40.41 9.01
C SER A 555 -18.34 -40.80 9.64
N LEU A 556 -19.26 -41.23 8.77
CA LEU A 556 -20.48 -41.94 9.13
C LEU A 556 -20.14 -43.26 9.84
N ASP A 557 -20.79 -43.51 10.97
CA ASP A 557 -21.11 -44.87 11.36
C ASP A 557 -22.50 -44.98 11.98
N SER A 558 -23.07 -46.16 11.79
CA SER A 558 -24.50 -46.43 11.70
C SER A 558 -25.02 -47.24 12.90
N SER A 559 -26.17 -46.84 13.46
CA SER A 559 -27.19 -47.73 14.07
C SER A 559 -28.35 -46.90 14.64
N GLY A 560 -29.58 -47.20 14.19
CA GLY A 560 -30.83 -46.60 14.70
C GLY A 560 -31.38 -47.35 15.93
N PRO A 561 -32.71 -47.37 16.13
CA PRO A 561 -33.65 -46.26 16.25
C PRO A 561 -34.29 -46.25 17.67
N GLY A 562 -34.67 -45.08 18.18
CA GLY A 562 -35.38 -44.96 19.47
C GLY A 562 -36.28 -43.73 19.50
N GLU A 563 -37.58 -43.98 19.65
CA GLU A 563 -38.68 -43.03 19.61
C GLU A 563 -38.66 -41.98 20.73
N LEU A 564 -39.05 -40.75 20.32
CA LEU A 564 -39.88 -39.77 21.02
C LEU A 564 -39.83 -39.70 22.56
N THR A 565 -39.26 -38.62 23.07
CA THR A 565 -40.01 -37.67 23.93
C THR A 565 -39.28 -36.32 23.94
N ASP A 566 -40.06 -35.26 23.81
CA ASP A 566 -39.70 -33.85 23.96
C ASP A 566 -39.06 -33.56 25.33
N PRO A 567 -37.92 -32.82 25.37
CA PRO A 567 -37.65 -31.90 26.44
C PRO A 567 -37.46 -30.48 25.89
N THR A 568 -38.51 -29.69 26.06
CA THR A 568 -38.45 -28.30 26.45
C THR A 568 -37.20 -27.95 27.28
N LEU A 569 -36.67 -26.77 26.96
CA LEU A 569 -35.63 -26.00 27.65
C LEU A 569 -34.20 -26.56 27.66
N GLY A 570 -33.37 -25.93 26.81
CA GLY A 570 -32.14 -25.33 27.34
C GLY A 570 -30.87 -25.58 26.53
N THR A 571 -30.63 -24.76 25.50
CA THR A 571 -29.28 -24.25 25.21
C THR A 571 -29.38 -22.81 24.74
N LYS A 572 -29.01 -21.93 25.67
CA LYS A 572 -28.93 -20.47 25.54
C LYS A 572 -28.04 -20.06 24.36
N PRO A 573 -28.29 -18.90 23.73
CA PRO A 573 -27.26 -18.24 22.94
C PRO A 573 -26.05 -18.01 23.84
N CYS A 574 -24.84 -18.19 23.31
CA CYS A 574 -23.63 -17.84 24.03
C CYS A 574 -23.67 -16.32 24.28
N ILE A 575 -24.09 -15.92 25.48
CA ILE A 575 -24.04 -14.55 25.95
C ILE A 575 -22.55 -14.26 26.17
N CYS A 576 -21.87 -13.69 25.17
CA CYS A 576 -20.61 -13.02 25.42
C CYS A 576 -20.87 -12.00 26.54
N ALA A 577 -20.19 -12.15 27.67
CA ALA A 577 -20.23 -11.19 28.75
C ALA A 577 -19.93 -9.80 28.16
N ARG A 578 -20.90 -8.88 28.25
CA ARG A 578 -20.68 -7.49 27.85
C ARG A 578 -19.92 -6.80 28.98
N GLU A 579 -18.95 -5.97 28.61
CA GLU A 579 -18.14 -5.22 29.56
C GLU A 579 -18.78 -3.84 29.84
N PRO A 580 -18.59 -3.27 31.05
CA PRO A 580 -18.99 -1.89 31.32
C PRO A 580 -18.21 -0.91 30.44
N LEU A 581 -18.85 0.19 30.05
CA LEU A 581 -18.18 1.31 29.37
C LEU A 581 -17.34 2.04 30.42
N ARG A 582 -16.03 2.17 30.23
CA ARG A 582 -15.12 2.81 31.21
C ARG A 582 -14.58 4.15 30.74
N ARG A 583 -14.49 4.34 29.42
CA ARG A 583 -13.87 5.51 28.80
C ARG A 583 -14.85 6.14 27.81
N VAL A 584 -15.33 7.33 28.15
CA VAL A 584 -16.31 8.09 27.36
C VAL A 584 -15.69 9.40 26.89
N VAL A 585 -16.00 9.83 25.66
CA VAL A 585 -15.61 11.14 25.13
C VAL A 585 -16.84 11.98 24.81
N VAL A 586 -16.78 13.25 25.19
CA VAL A 586 -17.73 14.28 24.73
C VAL A 586 -16.94 15.30 23.94
N THR A 587 -17.33 15.55 22.70
CA THR A 587 -16.57 16.40 21.79
C THR A 587 -17.45 17.42 21.09
N GLY A 588 -16.88 18.56 20.75
CA GLY A 588 -17.54 19.59 19.94
C GLY A 588 -16.55 20.38 19.11
N GLY A 589 -17.06 21.15 18.15
CA GLY A 589 -16.23 21.95 17.26
C GLY A 589 -15.57 21.14 16.15
N THR A 590 -16.25 20.12 15.63
CA THR A 590 -15.74 19.28 14.55
C THR A 590 -15.75 20.05 13.23
N HIS A 591 -16.81 20.80 12.95
CA HIS A 591 -16.88 21.77 11.86
C HIS A 591 -16.30 23.13 12.23
N GLY A 592 -16.21 23.46 13.53
CA GLY A 592 -15.55 24.65 14.07
C GLY A 592 -16.46 25.87 14.23
N ASN A 593 -17.68 25.83 13.68
CA ASN A 593 -18.70 26.87 13.86
C ASN A 593 -19.95 26.36 14.62
N GLU A 594 -19.92 25.16 15.20
CA GLU A 594 -21.01 24.62 16.03
C GLU A 594 -20.99 25.24 17.44
N MET A 595 -21.47 26.48 17.55
CA MET A 595 -21.21 27.35 18.72
C MET A 595 -21.56 26.72 20.07
N SER A 596 -22.68 26.00 20.18
CA SER A 596 -23.05 25.36 21.46
C SER A 596 -22.08 24.24 21.83
N GLY A 597 -21.75 23.36 20.87
CA GLY A 597 -20.80 22.26 21.08
C GLY A 597 -19.39 22.77 21.41
N VAL A 598 -18.92 23.79 20.67
CA VAL A 598 -17.63 24.45 20.90
C VAL A 598 -17.53 25.02 22.32
N TYR A 599 -18.52 25.80 22.76
CA TYR A 599 -18.46 26.47 24.06
C TYR A 599 -18.63 25.49 25.22
N LEU A 600 -19.45 24.44 25.06
CA LEU A 600 -19.57 23.37 26.04
C LEU A 600 -18.27 22.57 26.17
N ALA A 601 -17.64 22.16 25.06
CA ALA A 601 -16.35 21.49 25.09
C ALA A 601 -15.27 22.34 25.78
N ARG A 602 -15.20 23.65 25.48
CA ARG A 602 -14.29 24.60 26.15
C ARG A 602 -14.58 24.77 27.65
N HIS A 603 -15.85 24.82 28.04
CA HIS A 603 -16.26 24.88 29.45
C HIS A 603 -15.82 23.63 30.21
N TRP A 604 -16.06 22.44 29.64
CA TRP A 604 -15.71 21.18 30.27
C TRP A 604 -14.20 20.87 30.27
N LEU A 605 -13.43 21.40 29.32
CA LEU A 605 -11.96 21.36 29.40
C LEU A 605 -11.42 22.09 30.65
N ARG A 606 -12.12 23.11 31.13
CA ARG A 606 -11.79 23.84 32.38
C ARG A 606 -12.46 23.23 33.60
N THR A 607 -13.60 22.57 33.41
CA THR A 607 -14.47 22.05 34.47
C THR A 607 -14.86 20.59 34.19
N PRO A 608 -13.90 19.65 34.10
CA PRO A 608 -14.18 18.28 33.67
C PRO A 608 -15.01 17.49 34.68
N ALA A 609 -15.09 17.96 35.93
CA ALA A 609 -15.92 17.38 36.99
C ALA A 609 -17.41 17.31 36.60
N ASP A 610 -17.92 18.27 35.82
CA ASP A 610 -19.31 18.30 35.36
C ASP A 610 -19.71 17.06 34.53
N LEU A 611 -18.74 16.41 33.89
CA LEU A 611 -18.94 15.26 33.02
C LEU A 611 -18.69 13.91 33.71
N GLN A 612 -18.15 13.89 34.93
CA GLN A 612 -17.78 12.63 35.56
C GLN A 612 -19.01 11.89 36.11
N ARG A 613 -18.93 10.56 36.09
CA ARG A 613 -19.86 9.67 36.78
C ARG A 613 -19.05 8.60 37.54
N PRO A 614 -19.60 7.97 38.59
CA PRO A 614 -18.84 7.03 39.39
C PRO A 614 -18.29 5.82 38.62
N SER A 615 -19.01 5.32 37.60
CA SER A 615 -18.65 4.08 36.93
C SER A 615 -17.72 4.22 35.71
N PHE A 616 -17.44 5.43 35.24
CA PHE A 616 -16.59 5.68 34.07
C PHE A 616 -15.96 7.08 34.06
N SER A 617 -14.86 7.23 33.33
CA SER A 617 -14.22 8.52 33.11
C SER A 617 -14.70 9.16 31.80
N THR A 618 -15.08 10.43 31.86
CA THR A 618 -15.44 11.22 30.67
C THR A 618 -14.35 12.22 30.33
N VAL A 619 -13.92 12.25 29.07
CA VAL A 619 -12.91 13.18 28.57
C VAL A 619 -13.55 14.20 27.61
N PRO A 620 -13.53 15.50 27.92
CA PRO A 620 -13.95 16.53 26.97
C PRO A 620 -12.86 16.77 25.92
N VAL A 621 -13.24 16.88 24.65
CA VAL A 621 -12.32 17.14 23.53
C VAL A 621 -12.85 18.29 22.68
N LEU A 622 -11.96 19.24 22.32
CA LEU A 622 -12.24 20.19 21.24
C LEU A 622 -11.69 19.60 19.94
N ALA A 623 -12.58 19.18 19.04
CA ALA A 623 -12.24 18.36 17.88
C ALA A 623 -11.33 19.11 16.90
N ASN A 624 -11.71 20.30 16.45
CA ASN A 624 -10.92 21.11 15.52
C ASN A 624 -10.57 22.49 16.12
N PRO A 625 -9.51 22.60 16.93
CA PRO A 625 -9.11 23.87 17.54
C PRO A 625 -8.82 24.97 16.51
N ALA A 626 -8.24 24.65 15.35
CA ALA A 626 -7.91 25.63 14.31
C ALA A 626 -9.16 26.22 13.65
N ALA A 627 -10.11 25.38 13.21
CA ALA A 627 -11.38 25.82 12.66
C ALA A 627 -12.20 26.59 13.70
N THR A 628 -12.19 26.13 14.95
CA THR A 628 -12.87 26.78 16.07
C THR A 628 -12.30 28.16 16.40
N ALA A 629 -10.98 28.33 16.34
CA ALA A 629 -10.34 29.63 16.58
C ALA A 629 -10.77 30.67 15.54
N LEU A 630 -11.07 30.23 14.32
CA LEU A 630 -11.53 31.07 13.21
C LEU A 630 -13.06 31.14 13.09
N CYS A 631 -13.81 30.39 13.91
CA CYS A 631 -15.26 30.23 13.81
C CYS A 631 -15.71 29.90 12.36
N ARG A 632 -15.01 28.96 11.72
CA ARG A 632 -15.14 28.69 10.28
C ARG A 632 -15.35 27.20 10.01
N ARG A 633 -16.26 26.90 9.09
CA ARG A 633 -16.42 25.56 8.49
C ARG A 633 -15.66 25.46 7.16
N TYR A 634 -14.92 24.38 6.98
CA TYR A 634 -14.25 24.07 5.72
C TYR A 634 -15.10 23.13 4.87
N ILE A 635 -15.42 23.54 3.65
CA ILE A 635 -16.36 22.82 2.78
C ILE A 635 -15.68 21.60 2.13
N GLY A 636 -14.51 21.80 1.52
CA GLY A 636 -13.73 20.72 0.87
C GLY A 636 -12.84 19.90 1.82
N ARG A 637 -12.62 20.37 3.05
CA ARG A 637 -11.66 19.80 4.02
C ARG A 637 -12.27 19.69 5.41
N ASP A 638 -13.50 19.22 5.47
CA ASP A 638 -14.26 19.05 6.72
C ASP A 638 -13.67 17.91 7.58
N LEU A 639 -13.43 18.14 8.87
CA LEU A 639 -12.77 17.16 9.75
C LEU A 639 -13.52 15.82 9.81
N ASN A 640 -14.86 15.83 9.89
CA ASN A 640 -15.63 14.58 9.92
C ASN A 640 -15.39 13.73 8.66
N ARG A 641 -15.16 14.38 7.51
CA ARG A 641 -14.88 13.68 6.23
C ARG A 641 -13.48 13.08 6.12
N THR A 642 -12.61 13.32 7.11
CA THR A 642 -11.23 12.81 7.12
C THR A 642 -11.05 11.54 7.94
N PHE A 643 -12.10 11.03 8.60
CA PHE A 643 -12.08 9.75 9.32
C PHE A 643 -12.30 8.53 8.40
N THR A 644 -11.67 8.51 7.23
CA THR A 644 -11.66 7.32 6.35
C THR A 644 -10.47 6.44 6.71
N ASN A 645 -10.56 5.12 6.52
CA ASN A 645 -9.44 4.21 6.71
C ASN A 645 -8.23 4.66 5.88
N THR A 646 -8.43 5.15 4.66
CA THR A 646 -7.36 5.74 3.84
C THR A 646 -6.65 6.88 4.56
N PHE A 647 -7.36 7.87 5.10
CA PHE A 647 -6.73 8.99 5.80
C PHE A 647 -6.16 8.58 7.16
N LEU A 648 -6.87 7.78 7.93
CA LEU A 648 -6.44 7.34 9.27
C LEU A 648 -5.23 6.40 9.25
N THR A 649 -5.05 5.62 8.19
CA THR A 649 -3.92 4.67 8.05
C THR A 649 -2.83 5.11 7.06
N SER A 650 -3.11 6.12 6.24
CA SER A 650 -2.08 6.74 5.38
C SER A 650 -1.01 7.42 6.24
N ARG A 651 0.23 7.40 5.75
CA ARG A 651 1.34 8.10 6.40
C ARG A 651 1.12 9.61 6.28
N ALA A 652 1.41 10.36 7.34
CA ALA A 652 1.33 11.81 7.31
C ALA A 652 2.27 12.40 6.24
N THR A 653 1.81 13.38 5.47
CA THR A 653 2.64 14.11 4.50
C THR A 653 2.80 15.59 4.90
N PRO A 654 3.92 16.26 4.57
CA PRO A 654 4.15 17.66 4.97
C PRO A 654 3.14 18.68 4.42
N ASP A 655 2.52 18.37 3.27
CA ASP A 655 1.53 19.22 2.61
C ASP A 655 0.07 18.81 2.94
N GLU A 656 -0.12 17.88 3.87
CA GLU A 656 -1.45 17.38 4.17
C GLU A 656 -2.33 18.46 4.81
N PRO A 657 -3.64 18.48 4.48
CA PRO A 657 -4.57 19.36 5.17
C PRO A 657 -4.52 19.14 6.68
N TYR A 658 -4.56 20.23 7.44
CA TYR A 658 -4.60 20.20 8.90
C TYR A 658 -5.66 19.23 9.44
N GLU A 659 -6.83 19.14 8.80
CA GLU A 659 -7.91 18.25 9.21
C GLU A 659 -7.54 16.77 9.10
N VAL A 660 -6.73 16.37 8.12
CA VAL A 660 -6.23 14.99 8.00
C VAL A 660 -5.25 14.68 9.12
N THR A 661 -4.30 15.58 9.41
CA THR A 661 -3.40 15.45 10.57
C THR A 661 -4.20 15.34 11.86
N ARG A 662 -5.17 16.24 12.04
CA ARG A 662 -6.00 16.32 13.24
C ARG A 662 -6.87 15.08 13.43
N ALA A 663 -7.41 14.49 12.37
CA ALA A 663 -8.15 13.23 12.46
C ALA A 663 -7.26 12.07 12.92
N ARG A 664 -6.00 12.02 12.49
CA ARG A 664 -5.05 11.00 13.00
C ARG A 664 -4.71 11.22 14.47
N GLU A 665 -4.46 12.47 14.87
CA GLU A 665 -4.25 12.82 16.28
C GLU A 665 -5.43 12.38 17.15
N LEU A 666 -6.66 12.65 16.70
CA LEU A 666 -7.88 12.24 17.41
C LEU A 666 -8.02 10.71 17.42
N ASN A 667 -7.79 10.03 16.30
CA ASN A 667 -7.85 8.56 16.24
C ASN A 667 -6.81 7.90 17.15
N GLN A 668 -5.62 8.50 17.29
CA GLN A 668 -4.60 8.04 18.23
C GLN A 668 -4.98 8.33 19.68
N LEU A 669 -5.48 9.54 19.97
CA LEU A 669 -5.94 9.94 21.30
C LEU A 669 -7.10 9.06 21.81
N LEU A 670 -8.04 8.77 20.93
CA LEU A 670 -9.23 7.97 21.21
C LEU A 670 -8.98 6.46 21.12
N GLY A 671 -7.80 6.04 20.65
CA GLY A 671 -7.47 4.65 20.37
C GLY A 671 -8.20 4.15 19.11
N PRO A 672 -7.49 3.55 18.12
CA PRO A 672 -8.14 3.01 16.93
C PRO A 672 -9.23 2.00 17.32
N LYS A 673 -10.40 2.05 16.65
CA LYS A 673 -11.60 1.26 16.99
C LYS A 673 -11.37 -0.22 17.30
N ASN A 674 -10.42 -0.85 16.62
CA ASN A 674 -10.10 -2.27 16.75
C ASN A 674 -8.96 -2.55 17.75
N SER A 675 -8.56 -1.56 18.55
CA SER A 675 -7.52 -1.68 19.58
C SER A 675 -8.14 -1.84 20.97
N SER A 676 -7.40 -2.48 21.88
CA SER A 676 -7.75 -2.55 23.31
C SER A 676 -7.76 -1.18 23.99
N GLN A 677 -7.21 -0.15 23.33
CA GLN A 677 -7.14 1.22 23.81
C GLN A 677 -8.29 2.11 23.31
N ALA A 678 -9.19 1.59 22.45
CA ALA A 678 -10.33 2.33 21.93
C ALA A 678 -11.25 2.81 23.07
N PHE A 679 -11.65 4.08 23.03
CA PHE A 679 -12.72 4.59 23.88
C PHE A 679 -14.03 3.84 23.59
N ASP A 680 -14.82 3.65 24.66
CA ASP A 680 -16.01 2.82 24.59
C ASP A 680 -17.19 3.56 23.97
N PHE A 681 -17.30 4.87 24.18
CA PHE A 681 -18.37 5.70 23.63
C PHE A 681 -17.92 7.13 23.30
N LEU A 682 -18.38 7.68 22.18
CA LEU A 682 -18.18 9.08 21.80
C LEU A 682 -19.52 9.78 21.53
N LEU A 683 -19.66 11.00 22.05
CA LEU A 683 -20.76 11.91 21.76
C LEU A 683 -20.24 13.17 21.07
N ASP A 684 -20.56 13.36 19.79
CA ASP A 684 -20.16 14.53 18.99
C ASP A 684 -21.27 15.58 18.95
N LEU A 685 -20.94 16.85 19.21
CA LEU A 685 -21.89 17.92 19.46
C LEU A 685 -21.93 18.94 18.31
N HIS A 686 -23.06 18.95 17.59
CA HIS A 686 -23.29 19.73 16.39
C HIS A 686 -24.42 20.75 16.55
N ASN A 687 -24.30 21.85 15.80
CA ASN A 687 -25.39 22.78 15.56
C ASN A 687 -25.59 22.93 14.05
N THR A 688 -26.85 22.98 13.64
CA THR A 688 -27.23 23.20 12.23
C THR A 688 -28.03 24.48 12.07
N THR A 689 -27.89 25.12 10.92
CA THR A 689 -28.75 26.22 10.47
C THR A 689 -30.17 25.76 10.15
N ALA A 690 -30.34 24.47 9.86
CA ALA A 690 -31.61 23.83 9.51
C ALA A 690 -32.61 23.75 10.65
N ASN A 691 -33.89 23.70 10.30
CA ASN A 691 -34.98 23.58 11.26
C ASN A 691 -35.23 22.14 11.73
N MET A 692 -34.15 21.40 12.01
CA MET A 692 -34.21 19.97 12.34
C MET A 692 -34.72 19.70 13.77
N GLY A 693 -34.69 20.68 14.67
CA GLY A 693 -34.98 20.49 16.08
C GLY A 693 -33.84 19.75 16.79
N THR A 694 -34.17 18.68 17.54
CA THR A 694 -33.15 17.73 18.04
C THR A 694 -33.12 16.52 17.14
N CYS A 695 -31.96 16.29 16.53
CA CYS A 695 -31.70 15.11 15.73
C CYS A 695 -30.50 14.35 16.31
N PHE A 696 -30.66 13.04 16.49
CA PHE A 696 -29.57 12.13 16.81
C PHE A 696 -29.15 11.40 15.54
N ILE A 697 -27.85 11.40 15.26
CA ILE A 697 -27.28 10.76 14.07
C ILE A 697 -26.44 9.57 14.55
N SER A 698 -26.78 8.37 14.12
CA SER A 698 -26.12 7.15 14.60
C SER A 698 -26.20 6.00 13.59
N ASN A 699 -25.33 5.01 13.73
CA ASN A 699 -25.40 3.78 12.96
C ASN A 699 -26.55 2.88 13.48
N ALA A 700 -27.43 2.41 12.59
CA ALA A 700 -28.57 1.56 12.96
C ALA A 700 -28.18 0.22 13.60
N THR A 701 -26.93 -0.23 13.46
CA THR A 701 -26.46 -1.46 14.13
C THR A 701 -25.81 -1.25 15.48
N ASP A 702 -25.56 0.00 15.87
CA ASP A 702 -25.08 0.29 17.21
C ASP A 702 -26.26 0.20 18.18
N ILE A 703 -26.51 -0.99 18.70
CA ILE A 703 -27.63 -1.27 19.61
C ILE A 703 -27.54 -0.37 20.85
N PHE A 704 -26.33 -0.11 21.37
CA PHE A 704 -26.16 0.75 22.55
C PHE A 704 -26.62 2.19 22.24
N ALA A 705 -26.15 2.75 21.13
CA ALA A 705 -26.54 4.09 20.70
C ALA A 705 -28.05 4.20 20.39
N MET A 706 -28.67 3.15 19.82
CA MET A 706 -30.12 3.11 19.59
C MET A 706 -30.92 3.13 20.90
N HIS A 707 -30.51 2.37 21.91
CA HIS A 707 -31.12 2.41 23.24
C HIS A 707 -30.98 3.78 23.91
N LEU A 708 -29.80 4.40 23.78
CA LEU A 708 -29.58 5.75 24.27
C LEU A 708 -30.48 6.77 23.56
N CYS A 709 -30.58 6.73 22.23
CA CYS A 709 -31.48 7.60 21.47
C CYS A 709 -32.93 7.47 21.96
N HIS A 710 -33.40 6.24 22.18
CA HIS A 710 -34.74 5.98 22.68
C HIS A 710 -34.95 6.49 24.10
N HIS A 711 -33.97 6.29 24.99
CA HIS A 711 -34.00 6.84 26.34
C HIS A 711 -34.13 8.37 26.34
N LEU A 712 -33.37 9.05 25.47
CA LEU A 712 -33.42 10.50 25.34
C LEU A 712 -34.74 11.00 24.76
N GLN A 713 -35.34 10.28 23.80
CA GLN A 713 -36.69 10.59 23.31
C GLN A 713 -37.74 10.49 24.42
N LEU A 714 -37.69 9.42 25.22
CA LEU A 714 -38.64 9.22 26.32
C LEU A 714 -38.52 10.27 27.43
N LYS A 715 -37.31 10.79 27.68
CA LYS A 715 -37.09 11.86 28.66
C LYS A 715 -37.53 13.24 28.17
N ASN A 716 -37.73 13.43 26.87
CA ASN A 716 -38.06 14.73 26.27
C ASN A 716 -39.28 14.64 25.34
N PRO A 717 -40.45 14.15 25.82
CA PRO A 717 -41.61 13.87 24.97
C PRO A 717 -42.24 15.13 24.36
N GLU A 718 -42.02 16.30 24.97
CA GLU A 718 -42.60 17.57 24.53
C GLU A 718 -41.88 18.18 23.31
N LEU A 719 -40.76 17.59 22.87
CA LEU A 719 -39.96 18.15 21.79
C LEU A 719 -39.71 17.12 20.69
N PRO A 720 -39.87 17.48 19.40
CA PRO A 720 -39.58 16.59 18.29
C PRO A 720 -38.11 16.20 18.32
N THR A 721 -37.86 14.92 18.65
CA THR A 721 -36.55 14.32 18.80
C THR A 721 -36.45 13.18 17.79
N ARG A 722 -35.72 13.42 16.71
CA ARG A 722 -35.65 12.54 15.55
C ARG A 722 -34.35 11.75 15.55
N VAL A 723 -34.36 10.57 14.93
CA VAL A 723 -33.16 9.74 14.78
C VAL A 723 -32.89 9.55 13.29
N LEU A 724 -31.74 10.05 12.82
CA LEU A 724 -31.24 9.85 11.46
C LEU A 724 -30.21 8.71 11.48
N VAL A 725 -30.44 7.67 10.69
CA VAL A 725 -29.52 6.53 10.59
C VAL A 725 -28.78 6.51 9.27
N TYR A 726 -27.45 6.40 9.36
CA TYR A 726 -26.56 6.29 8.21
C TYR A 726 -26.11 4.82 8.05
N ARG A 727 -26.74 4.06 7.15
CA ARG A 727 -26.23 2.74 6.73
C ARG A 727 -26.79 2.30 5.38
N LEU A 728 -25.90 2.23 4.39
CA LEU A 728 -25.98 1.27 3.29
C LEU A 728 -25.07 0.06 3.65
N PRO A 729 -25.47 -1.21 3.43
CA PRO A 729 -24.76 -2.40 3.95
C PRO A 729 -23.31 -2.66 3.44
N LYS A 730 -22.69 -1.73 2.71
CA LYS A 730 -21.38 -1.91 2.04
C LYS A 730 -20.50 -0.67 2.05
N GLU A 731 -20.93 0.42 2.70
CA GLU A 731 -20.18 1.68 2.71
C GLU A 731 -19.41 1.87 4.01
N GLU A 732 -18.15 2.27 3.88
CA GLU A 732 -17.33 2.70 4.99
C GLU A 732 -17.90 4.01 5.56
N THR A 733 -18.02 4.09 6.88
CA THR A 733 -18.59 5.27 7.56
C THR A 733 -17.48 6.10 8.17
N TYR A 734 -17.37 7.35 7.70
CA TYR A 734 -16.23 8.23 7.94
C TYR A 734 -16.66 9.45 8.74
N SER A 735 -16.70 9.33 10.07
CA SER A 735 -16.99 10.45 10.99
C SER A 735 -16.24 10.23 12.30
N LEU A 736 -16.13 11.27 13.13
CA LEU A 736 -15.42 11.17 14.40
C LEU A 736 -16.03 10.10 15.32
N ASP A 737 -17.36 9.94 15.35
CA ASP A 737 -18.00 8.87 16.13
C ASP A 737 -17.75 7.46 15.59
N SER A 738 -17.26 7.32 14.35
CA SER A 738 -16.99 6.02 13.77
C SER A 738 -15.70 5.36 14.27
N VAL A 739 -14.82 6.08 14.99
CA VAL A 739 -13.52 5.55 15.49
C VAL A 739 -13.58 4.98 16.91
N THR A 740 -14.68 5.13 17.65
CA THR A 740 -14.90 4.50 18.96
C THR A 740 -15.75 3.23 18.84
N LYS A 741 -15.81 2.42 19.91
CA LYS A 741 -16.61 1.17 19.91
C LYS A 741 -18.08 1.45 19.65
N HIS A 742 -18.61 2.44 20.37
CA HIS A 742 -19.96 2.99 20.20
C HIS A 742 -19.87 4.50 19.95
N GLY A 743 -20.88 5.09 19.32
CA GLY A 743 -20.89 6.52 19.11
C GLY A 743 -22.16 7.07 18.48
N MET A 744 -22.43 8.35 18.73
CA MET A 744 -23.49 9.10 18.06
C MET A 744 -23.15 10.60 17.99
N SER A 745 -23.76 11.27 17.02
CA SER A 745 -23.72 12.72 16.88
C SER A 745 -25.07 13.34 17.29
N LEU A 746 -25.02 14.53 17.89
CA LEU A 746 -26.18 15.30 18.32
C LEU A 746 -26.23 16.59 17.50
N GLU A 747 -27.28 16.77 16.71
CA GLU A 747 -27.48 17.94 15.85
C GLU A 747 -28.64 18.77 16.40
N LEU A 748 -28.38 20.06 16.71
CA LEU A 748 -29.39 20.99 17.21
C LEU A 748 -29.51 22.23 16.33
N GLY A 749 -30.72 22.47 15.82
CA GLY A 749 -31.04 23.65 15.03
C GLY A 749 -32.52 24.06 15.14
N PRO A 750 -32.88 25.24 14.62
CA PRO A 750 -32.04 26.10 13.79
C PRO A 750 -31.17 27.05 14.62
N GLN A 751 -29.86 27.05 14.35
CA GLN A 751 -28.89 28.00 14.90
C GLN A 751 -28.18 28.71 13.74
N PRO A 752 -28.33 30.04 13.60
CA PRO A 752 -27.54 30.80 12.63
C PRO A 752 -26.04 30.59 12.85
N GLN A 753 -25.27 30.57 11.75
CA GLN A 753 -23.83 30.35 11.82
C GLN A 753 -23.14 31.42 12.68
N GLY A 754 -22.24 30.99 13.56
CA GLY A 754 -21.51 31.90 14.45
C GLY A 754 -22.35 32.51 15.58
N VAL A 755 -23.64 32.16 15.71
CA VAL A 755 -24.51 32.64 16.79
C VAL A 755 -24.61 31.59 17.89
N LEU A 756 -24.37 31.99 19.13
CA LEU A 756 -24.62 31.15 20.30
C LEU A 756 -26.03 31.44 20.85
N ARG A 757 -26.90 30.43 20.81
CA ARG A 757 -28.27 30.52 21.29
C ARG A 757 -28.42 29.89 22.68
N ALA A 758 -28.96 30.64 23.64
CA ALA A 758 -29.04 30.20 25.04
C ALA A 758 -29.95 28.98 25.25
N ASP A 759 -31.06 28.90 24.52
CA ASP A 759 -32.00 27.77 24.52
C ASP A 759 -31.33 26.49 23.98
N LEU A 760 -30.66 26.58 22.83
CA LEU A 760 -29.94 25.45 22.24
C LEU A 760 -28.74 25.01 23.07
N PHE A 761 -27.98 25.96 23.64
CA PHE A 761 -26.85 25.68 24.53
C PHE A 761 -27.30 24.91 25.78
N SER A 762 -28.35 25.40 26.44
CA SER A 762 -28.89 24.76 27.66
C SER A 762 -29.47 23.38 27.35
N ARG A 763 -30.16 23.25 26.21
CA ARG A 763 -30.70 21.97 25.74
C ARG A 763 -29.59 20.96 25.43
N MET A 764 -28.55 21.38 24.72
CA MET A 764 -27.40 20.52 24.42
C MET A 764 -26.73 20.02 25.71
N ARG A 765 -26.52 20.91 26.69
CA ARG A 765 -25.98 20.55 28.00
C ARG A 765 -26.84 19.51 28.72
N SER A 766 -28.17 19.67 28.70
CA SER A 766 -29.11 18.74 29.32
C SER A 766 -29.09 17.36 28.65
N LEU A 767 -29.02 17.33 27.31
CA LEU A 767 -28.92 16.10 26.54
C LEU A 767 -27.62 15.35 26.84
N VAL A 768 -26.47 16.06 26.90
CA VAL A 768 -25.19 15.46 27.30
C VAL A 768 -25.29 14.84 28.70
N SER A 769 -25.81 15.57 29.68
CA SER A 769 -25.96 15.02 31.04
C SER A 769 -26.84 13.77 31.05
N SER A 770 -27.95 13.78 30.33
CA SER A 770 -28.87 12.65 30.23
C SER A 770 -28.22 11.43 29.57
N SER A 771 -27.34 11.64 28.58
CA SER A 771 -26.57 10.57 27.96
C SER A 771 -25.59 9.93 28.93
N LEU A 772 -24.89 10.72 29.73
CA LEU A 772 -23.95 10.21 30.73
C LEU A 772 -24.69 9.45 31.85
N ASP A 773 -25.88 9.91 32.24
CA ASP A 773 -26.72 9.22 33.23
C ASP A 773 -27.22 7.86 32.69
N PHE A 774 -27.51 7.76 31.40
CA PHE A 774 -27.86 6.49 30.76
C PHE A 774 -26.69 5.50 30.76
N ILE A 775 -25.47 5.95 30.47
CA ILE A 775 -24.26 5.11 30.52
C ILE A 775 -24.03 4.61 31.96
N GLU A 776 -24.21 5.48 32.96
CA GLU A 776 -24.10 5.11 34.37
C GLU A 776 -25.15 4.04 34.75
N LEU A 777 -26.40 4.21 34.31
CA LEU A 777 -27.47 3.24 34.53
C LEU A 777 -27.14 1.88 33.88
N PHE A 778 -26.59 1.88 32.66
CA PHE A 778 -26.14 0.66 31.99
C PHE A 778 -25.01 -0.04 32.77
N ASN A 779 -24.00 0.72 33.22
CA ASN A 779 -22.88 0.19 34.01
C ASN A 779 -23.30 -0.35 35.38
N GLN A 780 -24.40 0.14 35.95
CA GLN A 780 -25.02 -0.40 37.17
C GLN A 780 -25.76 -1.72 36.93
N GLY A 781 -25.77 -2.23 35.70
CA GLY A 781 -26.37 -3.52 35.34
C GLY A 781 -27.83 -3.43 34.91
N ALA A 782 -28.35 -2.23 34.61
CA ALA A 782 -29.71 -2.10 34.10
C ALA A 782 -29.86 -2.84 32.76
N ALA A 783 -30.94 -3.61 32.63
CA ALA A 783 -31.35 -4.21 31.38
C ALA A 783 -32.42 -3.35 30.73
N PHE A 784 -32.34 -3.19 29.40
CA PHE A 784 -33.30 -2.42 28.63
C PHE A 784 -34.03 -3.34 27.64
N PRO A 785 -35.37 -3.34 27.62
CA PRO A 785 -36.16 -4.23 26.78
C PRO A 785 -36.04 -3.87 25.29
N ALA A 786 -36.41 -4.80 24.42
CA ALA A 786 -36.56 -4.52 22.99
C ALA A 786 -37.70 -3.52 22.77
N PHE A 787 -37.58 -2.68 21.75
CA PHE A 787 -38.60 -1.68 21.39
C PHE A 787 -38.63 -1.44 19.88
N GLU A 788 -39.73 -0.85 19.41
CA GLU A 788 -39.83 -0.32 18.05
C GLU A 788 -39.57 1.19 18.08
N MET A 789 -38.87 1.71 17.08
CA MET A 789 -38.51 3.12 17.00
C MET A 789 -38.67 3.65 15.57
N GLU A 790 -39.22 4.86 15.46
CA GLU A 790 -39.24 5.60 14.20
C GLU A 790 -37.85 6.21 13.95
N VAL A 791 -37.31 5.94 12.77
CA VAL A 791 -36.03 6.49 12.30
C VAL A 791 -36.17 7.01 10.88
N TYR A 792 -35.30 7.96 10.52
CA TYR A 792 -35.12 8.43 9.16
C TYR A 792 -33.84 7.79 8.60
N ARG A 793 -33.95 7.02 7.52
CA ARG A 793 -32.80 6.38 6.86
C ARG A 793 -32.31 7.26 5.72
N TYR A 794 -31.01 7.54 5.72
CA TYR A 794 -30.33 8.25 4.64
C TYR A 794 -30.45 7.50 3.30
N LEU A 795 -30.84 8.21 2.23
CA LEU A 795 -30.97 7.66 0.87
C LEU A 795 -29.95 8.23 -0.12
N GLY A 796 -29.41 9.42 0.14
CA GLY A 796 -28.53 10.13 -0.77
C GLY A 796 -28.69 11.65 -0.67
N CYS A 797 -27.97 12.39 -1.51
CA CYS A 797 -28.19 13.82 -1.69
C CYS A 797 -29.07 14.08 -2.93
N GLU A 798 -29.73 15.23 -2.96
CA GLU A 798 -30.29 15.84 -4.17
C GLU A 798 -29.50 17.10 -4.47
N ASP A 799 -29.13 17.29 -5.73
CA ASP A 799 -28.39 18.46 -6.18
C ASP A 799 -29.35 19.59 -6.55
N PHE A 800 -28.89 20.83 -6.48
CA PHE A 800 -29.62 21.94 -7.08
C PHE A 800 -29.76 21.70 -8.60
N PRO A 801 -30.81 22.23 -9.26
CA PRO A 801 -30.89 22.21 -10.71
C PRO A 801 -29.85 23.17 -11.32
N HIS A 802 -29.19 22.74 -12.40
CA HIS A 802 -28.19 23.53 -13.13
C HIS A 802 -28.53 23.70 -14.62
N THR A 803 -27.98 24.74 -15.23
CA THR A 803 -27.97 24.99 -16.67
C THR A 803 -26.93 24.10 -17.36
N GLU A 804 -26.94 24.05 -18.69
CA GLU A 804 -25.91 23.33 -19.47
C GLU A 804 -24.48 23.85 -19.22
N ASP A 805 -24.36 25.14 -18.90
CA ASP A 805 -23.08 25.79 -18.56
C ASP A 805 -22.62 25.52 -17.12
N GLY A 806 -23.44 24.83 -16.31
CA GLY A 806 -23.14 24.48 -14.92
C GLY A 806 -23.53 25.53 -13.88
N ASP A 807 -24.23 26.60 -14.26
CA ASP A 807 -24.78 27.59 -13.33
C ASP A 807 -26.07 27.09 -12.67
N LEU A 808 -26.41 27.60 -11.48
CA LEU A 808 -27.70 27.30 -10.85
C LEU A 808 -28.87 27.76 -11.75
N ALA A 809 -29.82 26.85 -11.96
CA ALA A 809 -31.02 27.10 -12.75
C ALA A 809 -32.27 27.26 -11.88
N GLY A 810 -32.19 26.98 -10.57
CA GLY A 810 -33.32 27.06 -9.65
C GLY A 810 -32.93 26.90 -8.19
N MET A 811 -33.91 27.05 -7.31
CA MET A 811 -33.77 26.98 -5.86
C MET A 811 -34.70 25.93 -5.25
N VAL A 812 -34.42 25.49 -4.02
CA VAL A 812 -35.34 24.64 -3.25
C VAL A 812 -36.70 25.33 -3.18
N HIS A 813 -37.75 24.58 -3.51
CA HIS A 813 -39.09 25.13 -3.59
C HIS A 813 -39.50 25.78 -2.24
N PRO A 814 -40.10 26.98 -2.22
CA PRO A 814 -40.39 27.71 -0.98
C PRO A 814 -41.23 26.93 0.04
N GLN A 815 -42.07 25.99 -0.42
CA GLN A 815 -42.87 25.14 0.46
C GLN A 815 -42.05 24.11 1.24
N LEU A 816 -40.79 23.87 0.88
CA LEU A 816 -39.89 22.91 1.54
C LEU A 816 -38.88 23.58 2.49
N GLN A 817 -38.73 24.90 2.40
CA GLN A 817 -37.79 25.64 3.26
C GLN A 817 -38.24 25.58 4.72
N ASP A 818 -37.31 25.26 5.63
CA ASP A 818 -37.54 25.07 7.07
C ASP A 818 -38.51 23.93 7.44
N ARG A 819 -38.81 23.04 6.49
CA ARG A 819 -39.76 21.92 6.64
C ARG A 819 -39.04 20.58 6.73
N ASP A 820 -37.90 20.55 7.43
CA ASP A 820 -37.12 19.35 7.66
C ASP A 820 -37.97 18.20 8.20
N PHE A 821 -37.83 17.04 7.57
CA PHE A 821 -38.56 15.81 7.88
C PHE A 821 -40.08 15.88 7.65
N GLU A 822 -40.59 16.85 6.89
CA GLU A 822 -41.96 16.80 6.39
C GLU A 822 -42.04 15.93 5.12
N PRO A 823 -43.13 15.18 4.89
CA PRO A 823 -43.23 14.27 3.75
C PRO A 823 -43.40 15.00 2.42
N LEU A 824 -42.54 14.70 1.44
CA LEU A 824 -42.64 15.09 0.03
C LEU A 824 -43.18 13.93 -0.80
N GLN A 825 -44.33 14.12 -1.44
CA GLN A 825 -44.97 13.11 -2.28
C GLN A 825 -44.50 13.22 -3.74
N PRO A 826 -44.49 12.11 -4.50
CA PRO A 826 -44.29 12.16 -5.95
C PRO A 826 -45.26 13.15 -6.62
N GLY A 827 -44.73 13.99 -7.51
CA GLY A 827 -45.48 15.05 -8.19
C GLY A 827 -45.62 16.36 -7.41
N ALA A 828 -45.16 16.45 -6.16
CA ALA A 828 -45.08 17.72 -5.44
C ALA A 828 -43.90 18.59 -5.95
N PRO A 829 -44.01 19.93 -5.93
CA PRO A 829 -42.91 20.82 -6.28
C PRO A 829 -41.69 20.60 -5.38
N ILE A 830 -40.54 20.34 -6.00
CA ILE A 830 -39.26 20.08 -5.32
C ILE A 830 -38.29 21.25 -5.48
N PHE A 831 -38.27 21.88 -6.66
CA PHE A 831 -37.49 23.07 -6.95
C PHE A 831 -38.34 24.09 -7.68
N GLN A 832 -38.02 25.36 -7.51
CA GLN A 832 -38.52 26.45 -8.34
C GLN A 832 -37.37 26.94 -9.22
N MET A 833 -37.51 26.79 -10.53
CA MET A 833 -36.55 27.28 -11.51
C MET A 833 -36.53 28.82 -11.48
N PHE A 834 -35.41 29.46 -11.83
CA PHE A 834 -35.33 30.92 -11.90
C PHE A 834 -36.22 31.53 -13.00
N SER A 835 -36.68 30.70 -13.95
CA SER A 835 -37.74 31.06 -14.90
C SER A 835 -39.12 31.21 -14.23
N GLY A 836 -39.28 30.75 -12.99
CA GLY A 836 -40.54 30.69 -12.25
C GLY A 836 -41.31 29.37 -12.43
N GLU A 837 -40.79 28.42 -13.22
CA GLU A 837 -41.39 27.10 -13.41
C GLU A 837 -41.08 26.17 -12.24
N ASP A 838 -42.07 25.39 -11.79
CA ASP A 838 -41.88 24.38 -10.75
C ASP A 838 -41.35 23.09 -11.36
N MET A 839 -40.23 22.61 -10.82
CA MET A 839 -39.76 21.25 -11.06
C MET A 839 -40.39 20.32 -10.02
N LEU A 840 -40.99 19.23 -10.47
CA LEU A 840 -41.72 18.28 -9.62
C LEU A 840 -40.85 17.08 -9.20
N TYR A 841 -41.08 16.57 -8.00
CA TYR A 841 -40.41 15.39 -7.49
C TYR A 841 -40.84 14.14 -8.27
N LYS A 842 -39.89 13.51 -8.99
CA LYS A 842 -40.14 12.32 -9.82
C LYS A 842 -39.84 10.99 -9.13
N GLY A 843 -39.61 10.97 -7.81
CA GLY A 843 -39.33 9.73 -7.10
C GLY A 843 -40.55 8.81 -6.99
N ASP A 844 -40.32 7.53 -6.75
CA ASP A 844 -41.37 6.50 -6.74
C ASP A 844 -42.09 6.35 -5.39
N SER A 845 -41.66 7.06 -4.34
CA SER A 845 -42.20 6.96 -2.97
C SER A 845 -42.06 8.26 -2.19
N THR A 846 -42.74 8.37 -1.04
CA THR A 846 -42.61 9.55 -0.17
C THR A 846 -41.18 9.70 0.36
N MET A 847 -40.61 10.89 0.22
CA MET A 847 -39.28 11.24 0.70
C MET A 847 -39.36 12.33 1.77
N TYR A 848 -38.41 12.36 2.70
CA TYR A 848 -38.32 13.32 3.79
C TYR A 848 -37.02 14.12 3.65
N PRO A 849 -37.07 15.36 3.14
CA PRO A 849 -35.88 16.18 2.92
C PRO A 849 -35.34 16.70 4.26
N LEU A 850 -34.01 16.84 4.32
CA LEU A 850 -33.31 17.42 5.47
C LEU A 850 -32.13 18.28 5.03
N PHE A 851 -32.05 19.49 5.59
CA PHE A 851 -31.24 20.61 5.09
C PHE A 851 -29.99 20.83 5.94
N ILE A 852 -29.23 19.80 6.30
CA ILE A 852 -28.10 19.94 7.23
C ILE A 852 -27.04 20.95 6.71
N ASN A 853 -26.80 22.05 7.43
CA ASN A 853 -25.66 22.95 7.21
C ASN A 853 -25.57 23.56 5.79
N GLU A 854 -26.66 24.21 5.38
CA GLU A 854 -27.04 24.70 4.05
C GLU A 854 -25.94 25.47 3.29
N ALA A 855 -25.13 26.30 3.95
CA ALA A 855 -24.07 27.05 3.26
C ALA A 855 -22.97 26.14 2.68
N ALA A 856 -22.71 24.99 3.31
CA ALA A 856 -21.74 24.02 2.81
C ALA A 856 -22.28 23.19 1.65
N TYR A 857 -23.60 23.11 1.51
CA TYR A 857 -24.28 22.36 0.46
C TYR A 857 -24.38 23.18 -0.82
N TYR A 858 -24.64 24.49 -0.71
CA TYR A 858 -24.58 25.43 -1.83
C TYR A 858 -23.27 25.33 -2.62
N GLU A 859 -22.12 25.47 -1.95
CA GLU A 859 -20.79 25.37 -2.58
C GLU A 859 -20.47 23.96 -3.11
N LYS A 860 -21.23 22.94 -2.67
CA LYS A 860 -21.11 21.55 -3.15
C LYS A 860 -22.17 21.18 -4.19
N ASN A 861 -23.00 22.13 -4.62
CA ASN A 861 -24.14 21.92 -5.50
C ASN A 861 -25.23 21.00 -4.92
N ILE A 862 -25.19 20.67 -3.63
CA ILE A 862 -26.19 19.84 -2.96
C ILE A 862 -27.31 20.77 -2.48
N ALA A 863 -28.57 20.41 -2.70
CA ALA A 863 -29.72 21.12 -2.17
C ALA A 863 -30.11 20.62 -0.78
N PHE A 864 -30.27 19.30 -0.62
CA PHE A 864 -30.63 18.66 0.64
C PHE A 864 -30.34 17.16 0.59
N ILE A 865 -30.41 16.53 1.76
CA ILE A 865 -30.34 15.07 1.89
C ILE A 865 -31.76 14.49 1.74
N ARG A 866 -31.84 13.36 1.03
CA ARG A 866 -33.03 12.51 1.00
C ARG A 866 -33.01 11.51 2.12
N SER A 867 -34.16 11.34 2.75
CA SER A 867 -34.38 10.24 3.68
C SER A 867 -35.75 9.60 3.49
N GLU A 868 -35.90 8.39 4.01
CA GLU A 868 -37.19 7.74 4.17
C GLU A 868 -37.46 7.48 5.65
N LYS A 869 -38.73 7.49 6.02
CA LYS A 869 -39.17 7.24 7.40
C LYS A 869 -39.55 5.78 7.58
N LEU A 870 -38.97 5.13 8.59
CA LEU A 870 -39.10 3.70 8.83
C LEU A 870 -39.31 3.40 10.31
N MET A 871 -40.08 2.36 10.59
CA MET A 871 -40.08 1.71 11.89
C MET A 871 -39.02 0.61 11.90
N ILE A 872 -38.14 0.64 12.89
CA ILE A 872 -37.15 -0.41 13.12
C ILE A 872 -37.34 -1.09 14.47
N SER A 873 -37.06 -2.39 14.51
CA SER A 873 -37.01 -3.17 15.73
C SER A 873 -35.61 -3.11 16.33
N VAL A 874 -35.49 -2.55 17.54
CA VAL A 874 -34.25 -2.51 18.29
C VAL A 874 -34.26 -3.65 19.31
N PRO A 875 -33.31 -4.60 19.24
CA PRO A 875 -33.28 -5.74 20.16
C PRO A 875 -32.97 -5.29 21.59
N ALA A 876 -33.32 -6.10 22.58
CA ALA A 876 -33.05 -5.80 23.98
C ALA A 876 -31.55 -5.61 24.25
N LEU A 877 -31.22 -4.70 25.17
CA LEU A 877 -29.87 -4.49 25.69
C LEU A 877 -29.81 -5.14 27.09
N PRO A 878 -29.32 -6.39 27.21
CA PRO A 878 -29.23 -7.07 28.50
C PRO A 878 -28.25 -6.35 29.44
N GLY A 879 -28.53 -6.42 30.75
CA GLY A 879 -27.64 -5.89 31.79
C GLY A 879 -26.32 -6.66 31.85
N LEU A 880 -25.31 -6.01 32.46
CA LEU A 880 -23.97 -6.60 32.65
C LEU A 880 -24.05 -7.82 33.59
N THR A 881 -23.37 -8.91 33.22
CA THR A 881 -23.22 -10.08 34.09
C THR A 881 -22.35 -9.74 35.31
N PRO A 882 -22.77 -10.07 36.55
CA PRO A 882 -21.97 -9.80 37.75
C PRO A 882 -20.63 -10.55 37.68
N THR A 883 -19.53 -9.85 37.93
CA THR A 883 -18.19 -10.43 38.00
C THR A 883 -18.08 -11.32 39.25
N PRO A 884 -17.45 -12.51 39.20
CA PRO A 884 -17.22 -13.30 40.41
C PRO A 884 -16.31 -12.53 41.36
N THR A 885 -16.72 -12.42 42.62
CA THR A 885 -15.91 -11.87 43.71
C THR A 885 -14.57 -12.64 43.80
N PRO A 886 -13.42 -11.97 43.98
CA PRO A 886 -12.16 -12.69 44.16
C PRO A 886 -12.25 -13.52 45.43
N LEU A 887 -12.04 -14.84 45.31
CA LEU A 887 -11.84 -15.70 46.47
C LEU A 887 -10.54 -15.26 47.18
N THR A 888 -10.69 -14.88 48.45
CA THR A 888 -9.63 -14.58 49.42
C THR A 888 -8.67 -15.73 49.62
#